data_AF-A0AAW0ABF2-F1
#
_entry.id   AF-A0AAW0ABF2-F1
#
_cell.length_a   1.000
_cell.length_b   1.000
_cell.length_c   1.000
_cell.angle_alpha   90.00
_cell.angle_beta   90.00
_cell.angle_gamma   90.00
#
_symmetry.space_group_name_H-M   'P 1'
#
loop_
_entity.id
_entity.type
_entity.pdbx_description
1 polymer ?
#
loop_
_entity_poly.entity_id
_entity_poly.type
_entity_poly.pdbx_seq_one_letter_code
_entity_poly.pdbx_strand_id
1 'polypeptide(L)'
;MAILPIRSRSYYICMDKGRQSRIRRLPASRVAFFVIFALSLTSVLLAWVRYSSLLTHWKMWSRGPVYDSFIRPSAEDATANTTIRPIKSHLRIPDACLDHWVSYGRWDGSCAGVPIQESTIDLVYIWVNGSDKYHAESRQDVLASLKISAADSRFREHDELRYSLRSAFKNLGHWKNSAWHVVTADVPTHGPFQGDAQRLGLVPQWLDVDRARIGGVNGEPPIYLYHDSEVFRYTSSPGHTPTVEEVNKWRQSVLPTFNSMAVESQLPHLDPESVSENIIYLNDDQFFMLPFPSSAFHSPLYGPVFRLVTGFMVQGNPSGEGDSGGEWRSLGWSSHVLDQRFGIRARAYVAHNARSFSLPLLHEAALTFGDAFALTPMSRFRGSHSVSGEYEINTIYLATHFVMERHREALLWSWVVGKWGGMGDGGGVLDRNTKDGMWAEIGGRHGEEEVKMRRSSGRTTNEDVAFNMRSAGLAQPRSEDPEKQANTTYLFVSNDGFTPNYMSRPEEATISRNDCMGSETETAWAVFRRLAAEKPHCGDAVIALLANAAPNGLSIFLPPPSPSSSSSDIPMPAVLPLIMPSSPPPLPQNSRAFALRLIHRYAYTIAETPSEFFGVETGEQAMWYLSWVRPDTALLCVNDDLADDAWNVTQGSAQLQQWFQSKWPDKLAYEI
;
A
#
# COMPACT_ATOMS: atom_id res chain seq x y z
N MET A 1 18.20 -65.19 -26.61
CA MET A 1 16.96 -66.01 -26.66
C MET A 1 15.91 -65.11 -27.33
N ALA A 2 15.45 -65.35 -28.56
CA ALA A 2 14.64 -66.50 -29.04
C ALA A 2 13.31 -66.58 -28.25
N ILE A 3 12.11 -66.66 -28.86
CA ILE A 3 11.68 -67.50 -30.01
C ILE A 3 10.58 -66.79 -30.87
N LEU A 4 10.37 -67.26 -32.11
CA LEU A 4 9.43 -66.79 -33.16
C LEU A 4 7.99 -67.44 -33.10
N PRO A 5 7.01 -67.01 -33.93
CA PRO A 5 5.57 -67.18 -33.64
C PRO A 5 4.81 -68.30 -34.41
N ILE A 6 3.62 -68.66 -33.90
CA ILE A 6 2.64 -69.67 -34.38
C ILE A 6 1.24 -69.18 -33.90
N ARG A 7 0.09 -69.23 -34.61
CA ARG A 7 -0.31 -69.72 -35.96
C ARG A 7 -1.58 -68.97 -36.46
N SER A 8 -2.03 -69.26 -37.69
CA SER A 8 -3.29 -68.82 -38.33
C SER A 8 -4.51 -69.73 -38.07
N ARG A 9 -5.73 -69.25 -38.35
CA ARG A 9 -6.85 -70.06 -38.87
C ARG A 9 -7.91 -69.21 -39.60
N SER A 10 -8.37 -69.70 -40.75
CA SER A 10 -9.43 -69.10 -41.58
C SER A 10 -10.68 -69.98 -41.57
N TYR A 11 -11.85 -69.41 -41.87
CA TYR A 11 -12.98 -70.17 -42.42
C TYR A 11 -13.73 -69.36 -43.49
N TYR A 12 -14.13 -70.05 -44.55
CA TYR A 12 -14.88 -69.55 -45.71
C TYR A 12 -16.37 -69.90 -45.59
N ILE A 13 -17.26 -69.03 -46.09
CA ILE A 13 -18.55 -69.40 -46.72
C ILE A 13 -18.73 -68.43 -47.91
N CYS A 14 -18.38 -68.83 -49.14
CA CYS A 14 -19.17 -69.55 -50.15
C CYS A 14 -20.14 -68.64 -50.95
N MET A 15 -20.01 -68.68 -52.29
CA MET A 15 -20.86 -67.93 -53.24
C MET A 15 -22.15 -68.69 -53.53
N ASP A 16 -23.21 -67.97 -53.92
CA ASP A 16 -24.31 -68.54 -54.70
C ASP A 16 -24.62 -67.67 -55.94
N LYS A 17 -25.08 -68.30 -57.03
CA LYS A 17 -25.33 -67.68 -58.34
C LYS A 17 -26.81 -67.72 -58.71
N GLY A 18 -27.44 -66.55 -58.64
CA GLY A 18 -28.26 -66.04 -59.74
C GLY A 18 -29.78 -66.15 -59.63
N ARG A 19 -30.44 -65.00 -59.79
CA ARG A 19 -31.58 -64.85 -60.71
C ARG A 19 -31.77 -63.38 -61.12
N GLN A 20 -32.36 -63.19 -62.30
CA GLN A 20 -32.57 -61.89 -62.92
C GLN A 20 -33.81 -61.18 -62.34
N SER A 21 -33.75 -59.85 -62.17
CA SER A 21 -34.93 -58.99 -62.41
C SER A 21 -34.62 -57.50 -62.56
N ARG A 22 -34.96 -56.96 -63.73
CA ARG A 22 -35.40 -55.57 -64.02
C ARG A 22 -34.59 -54.39 -63.44
N ILE A 23 -33.73 -53.84 -64.29
CA ILE A 23 -33.22 -52.47 -64.20
C ILE A 23 -34.39 -51.47 -64.33
N ARG A 24 -34.61 -50.63 -63.31
CA ARG A 24 -35.29 -49.32 -63.49
C ARG A 24 -34.21 -48.24 -63.51
N ARG A 25 -34.08 -47.54 -64.64
CA ARG A 25 -33.20 -46.37 -64.77
C ARG A 25 -33.76 -45.22 -63.94
N LEU A 26 -33.00 -44.75 -62.95
CA LEU A 26 -33.18 -43.39 -62.40
C LEU A 26 -32.43 -42.39 -63.30
N PRO A 27 -32.99 -41.19 -63.57
CA PRO A 27 -32.37 -40.25 -64.49
C PRO A 27 -31.09 -39.63 -63.91
N ALA A 28 -30.06 -39.52 -64.75
CA ALA A 28 -28.71 -39.07 -64.38
C ALA A 28 -28.64 -37.62 -63.84
N SER A 29 -29.73 -36.85 -63.91
CA SER A 29 -29.78 -35.44 -63.49
C SER A 29 -29.81 -35.22 -61.97
N ARG A 30 -30.16 -36.22 -61.14
CA ARG A 30 -30.21 -36.05 -59.67
C ARG A 30 -28.94 -36.43 -58.93
N VAL A 31 -28.12 -37.34 -59.47
CA VAL A 31 -26.84 -37.73 -58.85
C VAL A 31 -25.78 -36.63 -59.03
N ALA A 32 -25.72 -36.03 -60.23
CA ALA A 32 -24.82 -34.91 -60.50
C ALA A 32 -25.08 -33.72 -59.55
N PHE A 33 -26.34 -33.38 -59.30
CA PHE A 33 -26.70 -32.28 -58.39
C PHE A 33 -26.27 -32.55 -56.95
N PHE A 34 -26.44 -33.77 -56.43
CA PHE A 34 -25.99 -34.12 -55.07
C PHE A 34 -24.47 -34.14 -54.93
N VAL A 35 -23.73 -34.62 -55.94
CA VAL A 35 -22.25 -34.62 -55.92
C VAL A 35 -21.70 -33.20 -56.01
N ILE A 36 -22.25 -32.35 -56.88
CA ILE A 36 -21.84 -30.93 -56.99
C ILE A 36 -22.20 -30.17 -55.70
N PHE A 37 -23.38 -30.38 -55.13
CA PHE A 37 -23.79 -29.71 -53.89
C PHE A 37 -22.94 -30.16 -52.70
N ALA A 38 -22.66 -31.46 -52.56
CA ALA A 38 -21.77 -31.98 -51.52
C ALA A 38 -20.34 -31.44 -51.65
N LEU A 39 -19.77 -31.44 -52.87
CA LEU A 39 -18.44 -30.88 -53.14
C LEU A 39 -18.37 -29.37 -52.87
N SER A 40 -19.43 -28.61 -53.21
CA SER A 40 -19.52 -27.18 -52.86
C SER A 40 -19.62 -26.98 -51.35
N LEU A 41 -20.38 -27.80 -50.62
CA LEU A 41 -20.53 -27.68 -49.17
C LEU A 41 -19.22 -28.02 -48.45
N THR A 42 -18.50 -29.06 -48.88
CA THR A 42 -17.14 -29.35 -48.37
C THR A 42 -16.14 -28.28 -48.75
N SER A 43 -16.25 -27.66 -49.93
CA SER A 43 -15.39 -26.53 -50.31
C SER A 43 -15.67 -25.29 -49.45
N VAL A 44 -16.94 -25.00 -49.15
CA VAL A 44 -17.34 -23.90 -48.26
C VAL A 44 -16.93 -24.20 -46.81
N LEU A 45 -17.08 -25.43 -46.32
CA LEU A 45 -16.62 -25.84 -44.99
C LEU A 45 -15.09 -25.81 -44.87
N LEU A 46 -14.34 -26.27 -45.88
CA LEU A 46 -12.88 -26.17 -45.89
C LEU A 46 -12.42 -24.72 -46.04
N ALA A 47 -13.14 -23.88 -46.78
CA ALA A 47 -12.89 -22.45 -46.85
C ALA A 47 -13.22 -21.76 -45.51
N TRP A 48 -14.30 -22.15 -44.83
CA TRP A 48 -14.69 -21.58 -43.53
C TRP A 48 -13.79 -22.06 -42.40
N VAL A 49 -13.33 -23.32 -42.41
CA VAL A 49 -12.30 -23.83 -41.49
C VAL A 49 -10.95 -23.19 -41.77
N ARG A 50 -10.57 -22.97 -43.05
CA ARG A 50 -9.36 -22.19 -43.38
C ARG A 50 -9.48 -20.71 -43.01
N TYR A 51 -10.65 -20.11 -43.17
CA TYR A 51 -10.90 -18.71 -42.82
C TYR A 51 -10.97 -18.52 -41.30
N SER A 52 -11.58 -19.46 -40.59
CA SER A 52 -11.54 -19.57 -39.12
C SER A 52 -10.12 -19.80 -38.61
N SER A 53 -9.36 -20.73 -39.22
CA SER A 53 -7.95 -20.95 -38.85
C SER A 53 -7.06 -19.77 -39.20
N LEU A 54 -7.35 -19.05 -40.29
CA LEU A 54 -6.68 -17.80 -40.66
C LEU A 54 -7.07 -16.64 -39.75
N LEU A 55 -8.30 -16.58 -39.24
CA LEU A 55 -8.73 -15.60 -38.24
C LEU A 55 -8.09 -15.87 -36.87
N THR A 56 -7.98 -17.13 -36.45
CA THR A 56 -7.24 -17.49 -35.22
C THR A 56 -5.74 -17.33 -35.40
N HIS A 57 -5.17 -17.65 -36.56
CA HIS A 57 -3.76 -17.35 -36.86
C HIS A 57 -3.50 -15.84 -36.97
N TRP A 58 -4.42 -15.04 -37.53
CA TRP A 58 -4.31 -13.57 -37.53
C TRP A 58 -4.32 -13.03 -36.10
N LYS A 59 -5.27 -13.46 -35.24
CA LYS A 59 -5.26 -13.13 -33.80
C LYS A 59 -4.00 -13.58 -33.06
N MET A 60 -3.27 -14.57 -33.58
CA MET A 60 -2.04 -15.11 -32.98
C MET A 60 -0.75 -14.48 -33.56
N TRP A 61 -0.81 -13.87 -34.76
CA TRP A 61 0.33 -13.25 -35.45
C TRP A 61 0.25 -11.71 -35.50
N SER A 62 -0.82 -11.09 -35.00
CA SER A 62 -0.97 -9.62 -34.95
C SER A 62 -0.61 -8.99 -33.60
N ARG A 63 0.00 -9.74 -32.67
CA ARG A 63 0.31 -9.28 -31.32
C ARG A 63 1.59 -8.45 -31.28
N GLY A 64 1.50 -7.21 -31.77
CA GLY A 64 2.30 -6.12 -31.21
C GLY A 64 1.90 -5.84 -29.75
N PRO A 65 2.55 -4.90 -29.05
CA PRO A 65 2.13 -4.49 -27.71
C PRO A 65 0.64 -4.15 -27.69
N VAL A 66 -0.06 -4.71 -26.70
CA VAL A 66 -1.45 -4.37 -26.42
C VAL A 66 -1.43 -3.12 -25.55
N TYR A 67 -2.26 -2.14 -25.90
CA TYR A 67 -2.49 -0.96 -25.09
C TYR A 67 -3.96 -0.90 -24.71
N ASP A 68 -4.28 -0.45 -23.50
CA ASP A 68 -5.63 0.01 -23.20
C ASP A 68 -5.77 1.43 -23.75
N SER A 69 -6.87 1.70 -24.46
CA SER A 69 -7.05 2.98 -25.16
C SER A 69 -8.18 3.76 -24.53
N PHE A 70 -7.81 4.81 -23.79
CA PHE A 70 -8.72 5.57 -22.96
C PHE A 70 -8.65 7.07 -23.25
N ILE A 71 -9.71 7.78 -22.88
CA ILE A 71 -9.77 9.24 -22.89
C ILE A 71 -9.32 9.70 -21.50
N ARG A 72 -8.27 10.53 -21.42
CA ARG A 72 -7.81 11.06 -20.14
C ARG A 72 -8.94 11.83 -19.41
N PRO A 73 -9.05 11.73 -18.08
CA PRO A 73 -10.03 12.51 -17.32
C PRO A 73 -9.88 14.02 -17.53
N SER A 74 -10.98 14.74 -17.32
CA SER A 74 -11.02 16.20 -17.41
C SER A 74 -10.20 16.87 -16.29
N ALA A 75 -10.03 18.18 -16.36
CA ALA A 75 -9.41 18.96 -15.27
C ALA A 75 -10.22 18.93 -13.97
N GLU A 76 -11.55 18.87 -14.07
CA GLU A 76 -12.45 18.76 -12.91
C GLU A 76 -12.27 17.40 -12.24
N ASP A 77 -12.33 16.31 -13.03
CA ASP A 77 -12.03 14.95 -12.55
C ASP A 77 -10.63 14.86 -11.95
N ALA A 78 -9.67 15.64 -12.48
CA ALA A 78 -8.29 15.66 -12.06
C ALA A 78 -7.98 16.51 -10.81
N THR A 79 -9.00 17.07 -10.16
CA THR A 79 -8.87 17.73 -8.85
C THR A 79 -8.94 16.68 -7.73
N ALA A 80 -8.06 16.75 -6.72
CA ALA A 80 -8.12 15.81 -5.61
C ALA A 80 -9.37 16.05 -4.74
N ASN A 81 -10.04 14.97 -4.34
CA ASN A 81 -11.10 15.04 -3.33
C ASN A 81 -10.49 15.48 -1.99
N THR A 82 -11.05 16.50 -1.35
CA THR A 82 -10.58 17.08 -0.08
C THR A 82 -11.34 16.57 1.16
N THR A 83 -12.25 15.60 0.98
CA THR A 83 -13.09 15.04 2.05
C THR A 83 -12.33 13.97 2.83
N ILE A 84 -12.10 14.19 4.12
CA ILE A 84 -11.44 13.22 5.00
C ILE A 84 -12.26 11.93 5.08
N ARG A 85 -11.65 10.81 4.68
CA ARG A 85 -12.31 9.50 4.57
C ARG A 85 -12.46 8.82 5.95
N PRO A 86 -13.62 8.23 6.28
CA PRO A 86 -13.78 7.40 7.47
C PRO A 86 -13.08 6.03 7.29
N ILE A 87 -12.74 5.38 8.41
CA ILE A 87 -12.30 3.98 8.44
C ILE A 87 -13.54 3.13 8.79
N LYS A 88 -14.11 2.47 7.79
CA LYS A 88 -15.40 1.75 7.82
C LYS A 88 -15.37 0.62 8.86
N SER A 89 -14.25 -0.09 9.01
CA SER A 89 -14.07 -1.13 10.03
C SER A 89 -14.16 -0.59 11.47
N HIS A 90 -13.49 0.52 11.78
CA HIS A 90 -13.53 1.13 13.13
C HIS A 90 -14.93 1.62 13.52
N LEU A 91 -15.76 2.03 12.55
CA LEU A 91 -17.16 2.42 12.80
C LEU A 91 -18.05 1.26 13.29
N ARG A 92 -17.65 0.00 13.04
CA ARG A 92 -18.42 -1.19 13.44
C ARG A 92 -18.24 -1.58 14.91
N ILE A 93 -17.22 -1.04 15.58
CA ILE A 93 -16.97 -1.30 17.00
C ILE A 93 -17.94 -0.46 17.85
N PRO A 94 -18.78 -1.09 18.70
CA PRO A 94 -19.69 -0.37 19.60
C PRO A 94 -18.91 0.48 20.61
N ASP A 95 -19.41 1.67 20.96
CA ASP A 95 -18.66 2.61 21.82
C ASP A 95 -18.27 2.02 23.17
N ALA A 96 -19.13 1.19 23.78
CA ALA A 96 -18.82 0.52 25.05
C ALA A 96 -17.66 -0.50 24.94
N CYS A 97 -17.52 -1.16 23.78
CA CYS A 97 -16.35 -1.99 23.50
C CYS A 97 -15.14 -1.13 23.15
N LEU A 98 -15.29 -0.08 22.35
CA LEU A 98 -14.18 0.81 22.00
C LEU A 98 -13.56 1.47 23.24
N ASP A 99 -14.39 1.91 24.19
CA ASP A 99 -13.94 2.43 25.48
C ASP A 99 -13.13 1.36 26.24
N HIS A 100 -13.71 0.16 26.42
CA HIS A 100 -13.03 -0.95 27.09
C HIS A 100 -11.69 -1.32 26.43
N TRP A 101 -11.68 -1.41 25.09
CA TRP A 101 -10.51 -1.73 24.28
C TRP A 101 -9.38 -0.72 24.45
N VAL A 102 -9.66 0.57 24.30
CA VAL A 102 -8.63 1.63 24.43
C VAL A 102 -8.23 1.83 25.89
N SER A 103 -9.19 1.81 26.82
CA SER A 103 -8.93 2.00 28.26
C SER A 103 -8.02 0.93 28.84
N TYR A 104 -8.29 -0.34 28.53
CA TYR A 104 -7.65 -1.49 29.21
C TYR A 104 -6.72 -2.31 28.29
N GLY A 105 -6.75 -2.12 26.97
CA GLY A 105 -5.91 -2.89 26.04
C GLY A 105 -6.31 -4.36 25.93
N ARG A 106 -7.56 -4.69 26.24
CA ARG A 106 -8.06 -6.06 26.40
C ARG A 106 -9.36 -6.27 25.61
N TRP A 107 -9.41 -7.32 24.79
CA TRP A 107 -10.60 -7.70 24.01
C TRP A 107 -11.44 -8.71 24.80
N ASP A 108 -11.98 -8.25 25.92
CA ASP A 108 -12.88 -8.97 26.82
C ASP A 108 -13.96 -7.99 27.33
N GLY A 109 -14.67 -8.32 28.42
CA GLY A 109 -15.67 -7.43 29.02
C GLY A 109 -16.74 -6.97 28.02
N SER A 110 -16.84 -5.65 27.80
CA SER A 110 -17.77 -5.03 26.84
C SER A 110 -17.52 -5.41 25.37
N CYS A 111 -16.36 -5.98 25.05
CA CYS A 111 -16.03 -6.51 23.71
C CYS A 111 -16.35 -8.00 23.54
N ALA A 112 -16.74 -8.72 24.60
CA ALA A 112 -17.04 -10.13 24.53
C ALA A 112 -18.21 -10.41 23.57
N GLY A 113 -17.96 -11.17 22.51
CA GLY A 113 -18.96 -11.50 21.48
C GLY A 113 -19.24 -10.38 20.47
N VAL A 114 -18.50 -9.27 20.48
CA VAL A 114 -18.57 -8.25 19.42
C VAL A 114 -18.04 -8.85 18.11
N PRO A 115 -18.85 -8.90 17.02
CA PRO A 115 -18.43 -9.53 15.78
C PRO A 115 -17.45 -8.64 15.02
N ILE A 116 -16.19 -9.05 14.98
CA ILE A 116 -15.15 -8.46 14.12
C ILE A 116 -14.84 -9.45 13.00
N GLN A 117 -14.46 -8.92 11.84
CA GLN A 117 -14.05 -9.70 10.67
C GLN A 117 -12.62 -9.33 10.31
N GLU A 118 -11.90 -10.25 9.66
CA GLU A 118 -10.63 -9.94 9.02
C GLU A 118 -10.75 -8.74 8.08
N SER A 119 -9.70 -7.94 8.01
CA SER A 119 -9.60 -6.86 7.05
C SER A 119 -9.58 -7.42 5.62
N THR A 120 -10.47 -6.94 4.75
CA THR A 120 -10.23 -7.00 3.31
C THR A 120 -8.98 -6.18 3.02
N ILE A 121 -8.02 -6.78 2.31
CA ILE A 121 -6.77 -6.14 1.93
C ILE A 121 -6.60 -6.35 0.43
N ASP A 122 -6.41 -5.25 -0.29
CA ASP A 122 -6.12 -5.25 -1.73
C ASP A 122 -4.62 -5.13 -1.97
N LEU A 123 -4.14 -5.63 -3.11
CA LEU A 123 -2.75 -5.42 -3.54
C LEU A 123 -2.71 -4.26 -4.53
N VAL A 124 -1.75 -3.35 -4.36
CA VAL A 124 -1.55 -2.19 -5.23
C VAL A 124 -0.11 -2.22 -5.73
N TYR A 125 0.05 -2.47 -7.02
CA TYR A 125 1.33 -2.46 -7.72
C TYR A 125 1.51 -1.16 -8.49
N ILE A 126 2.76 -0.72 -8.62
CA ILE A 126 3.18 0.14 -9.74
C ILE A 126 4.04 -0.70 -10.70
N TRP A 127 3.93 -0.45 -12.00
CA TRP A 127 4.71 -1.16 -13.02
C TRP A 127 4.89 -0.34 -14.29
N VAL A 128 5.99 -0.59 -15.01
CA VAL A 128 6.28 0.01 -16.31
C VAL A 128 7.03 -0.98 -17.19
N ASN A 129 6.85 -0.89 -18.51
CA ASN A 129 7.72 -1.58 -19.47
C ASN A 129 8.60 -0.55 -20.20
N GLY A 130 9.86 -0.42 -19.78
CA GLY A 130 10.85 0.48 -20.38
C GLY A 130 11.28 0.12 -21.79
N SER A 131 11.01 -1.12 -22.24
CA SER A 131 11.25 -1.61 -23.59
C SER A 131 10.05 -1.40 -24.53
N ASP A 132 8.90 -0.95 -24.02
CA ASP A 132 7.79 -0.58 -24.88
C ASP A 132 8.18 0.59 -25.80
N LYS A 133 7.79 0.51 -27.07
CA LYS A 133 8.23 1.44 -28.10
C LYS A 133 7.77 2.88 -27.81
N TYR A 134 6.48 3.08 -27.57
CA TYR A 134 5.94 4.44 -27.41
C TYR A 134 6.32 5.03 -26.05
N HIS A 135 6.45 4.17 -25.03
CA HIS A 135 7.04 4.57 -23.75
C HIS A 135 8.50 5.00 -23.89
N ALA A 136 9.33 4.25 -24.63
CA ALA A 136 10.73 4.62 -24.88
C ALA A 136 10.85 5.90 -25.73
N GLU A 137 10.06 6.06 -26.79
CA GLU A 137 10.00 7.29 -27.59
C GLU A 137 9.62 8.49 -26.69
N SER A 138 8.53 8.38 -25.91
CA SER A 138 8.11 9.43 -24.99
C SER A 138 9.11 9.70 -23.85
N ARG A 139 9.88 8.70 -23.41
CA ARG A 139 10.95 8.85 -22.40
C ARG A 139 12.10 9.67 -22.96
N GLN A 140 12.56 9.34 -24.16
CA GLN A 140 13.66 10.04 -24.82
C GLN A 140 13.32 11.50 -25.17
N ASP A 141 12.11 11.78 -25.63
CA ASP A 141 11.64 13.16 -25.88
C ASP A 141 11.74 14.04 -24.62
N VAL A 142 11.40 13.49 -23.46
CA VAL A 142 11.40 14.23 -22.19
C VAL A 142 12.81 14.35 -21.63
N LEU A 143 13.63 13.29 -21.66
CA LEU A 143 15.07 13.36 -21.33
C LEU A 143 15.78 14.44 -22.16
N ALA A 144 15.52 14.49 -23.47
CA ALA A 144 16.07 15.49 -24.38
C ALA A 144 15.59 16.92 -24.05
N SER A 145 14.31 17.09 -23.71
CA SER A 145 13.76 18.41 -23.33
C SER A 145 14.34 18.95 -22.02
N LEU A 146 14.56 18.07 -21.03
CA LEU A 146 15.14 18.39 -19.72
C LEU A 146 16.68 18.46 -19.73
N LYS A 147 17.34 17.93 -20.79
CA LYS A 147 18.80 17.83 -20.94
C LYS A 147 19.48 17.01 -19.84
N ILE A 148 18.82 15.94 -19.43
CA ILE A 148 19.30 14.98 -18.43
C ILE A 148 19.49 13.60 -19.06
N SER A 149 20.13 12.69 -18.32
CA SER A 149 20.24 11.27 -18.68
C SER A 149 19.77 10.42 -17.51
N ALA A 150 19.24 9.24 -17.80
CA ALA A 150 18.86 8.22 -16.83
C ALA A 150 19.39 6.87 -17.31
N ALA A 151 19.72 5.97 -16.38
CA ALA A 151 20.08 4.58 -16.70
C ALA A 151 18.83 3.84 -17.18
N ASP A 152 18.96 2.95 -18.17
CA ASP A 152 17.84 2.18 -18.69
C ASP A 152 17.37 1.11 -17.69
N SER A 153 18.25 0.68 -16.78
CA SER A 153 17.92 -0.14 -15.60
C SER A 153 16.78 0.41 -14.75
N ARG A 154 16.54 1.73 -14.75
CA ARG A 154 15.43 2.35 -13.97
C ARG A 154 14.04 2.07 -14.55
N PHE A 155 13.94 1.48 -15.74
CA PHE A 155 12.68 1.27 -16.44
C PHE A 155 12.53 -0.15 -16.98
N ARG A 156 13.56 -0.98 -16.86
CA ARG A 156 13.59 -2.34 -17.40
C ARG A 156 12.63 -3.24 -16.62
N GLU A 157 12.20 -4.32 -17.26
CA GLU A 157 11.50 -5.41 -16.58
C GLU A 157 11.91 -6.75 -17.21
N HIS A 158 11.87 -7.80 -16.40
CA HIS A 158 12.29 -9.16 -16.68
C HIS A 158 11.20 -10.19 -16.28
N ASP A 159 9.91 -9.88 -16.49
CA ASP A 159 8.71 -10.57 -15.98
C ASP A 159 8.51 -10.46 -14.43
N GLU A 160 9.14 -9.53 -13.68
CA GLU A 160 9.02 -9.47 -12.20
C GLU A 160 7.57 -9.38 -11.74
N LEU A 161 6.78 -8.45 -12.29
CA LEU A 161 5.37 -8.28 -11.95
C LEU A 161 4.58 -9.59 -12.12
N ARG A 162 4.86 -10.34 -13.19
CA ARG A 162 4.21 -11.62 -13.49
C ARG A 162 4.45 -12.62 -12.37
N TYR A 163 5.71 -12.77 -11.96
CA TYR A 163 6.09 -13.72 -10.93
C TYR A 163 5.75 -13.21 -9.52
N SER A 164 5.73 -11.90 -9.29
CA SER A 164 5.21 -11.29 -8.06
C SER A 164 3.72 -11.62 -7.90
N LEU A 165 2.91 -11.45 -8.93
CA LEU A 165 1.48 -11.80 -8.91
C LEU A 165 1.27 -13.31 -8.72
N ARG A 166 2.09 -14.18 -9.33
CA ARG A 166 2.06 -15.63 -9.01
C ARG A 166 2.43 -15.90 -7.54
N SER A 167 3.44 -15.20 -7.01
CA SER A 167 3.84 -15.30 -5.61
C SER A 167 2.74 -14.87 -4.65
N ALA A 168 2.01 -13.80 -5.02
CA ALA A 168 0.86 -13.29 -4.30
C ALA A 168 -0.30 -14.30 -4.33
N PHE A 169 -0.63 -14.90 -5.50
CA PHE A 169 -1.72 -15.89 -5.55
C PHE A 169 -1.40 -17.12 -4.70
N LYS A 170 -0.19 -17.67 -4.85
CA LYS A 170 0.28 -18.86 -4.12
C LYS A 170 0.19 -18.70 -2.61
N ASN A 171 0.45 -17.51 -2.09
CA ASN A 171 0.58 -17.26 -0.65
C ASN A 171 -0.62 -16.52 -0.02
N LEU A 172 -1.34 -15.71 -0.81
CA LEU A 172 -2.43 -14.83 -0.37
C LEU A 172 -3.78 -15.15 -1.01
N GLY A 173 -3.86 -16.05 -2.00
CA GLY A 173 -5.11 -16.41 -2.71
C GLY A 173 -6.23 -17.01 -1.84
N HIS A 174 -5.96 -17.26 -0.55
CA HIS A 174 -6.95 -17.65 0.44
C HIS A 174 -7.64 -16.45 1.14
N TRP A 175 -7.18 -15.23 0.87
CA TRP A 175 -7.77 -13.99 1.40
C TRP A 175 -9.12 -13.70 0.74
N LYS A 176 -10.09 -13.26 1.55
CA LYS A 176 -11.47 -13.06 1.10
C LYS A 176 -11.66 -11.68 0.51
N ASN A 177 -12.28 -11.61 -0.66
CA ASN A 177 -12.68 -10.38 -1.34
C ASN A 177 -11.53 -9.41 -1.66
N SER A 178 -10.29 -9.92 -1.74
CA SER A 178 -9.13 -9.13 -2.19
C SER A 178 -9.27 -8.85 -3.70
N ALA A 179 -9.00 -7.61 -4.10
CA ALA A 179 -8.78 -7.21 -5.48
C ALA A 179 -7.34 -6.74 -5.68
N TRP A 180 -6.82 -6.88 -6.90
CA TRP A 180 -5.47 -6.47 -7.25
C TRP A 180 -5.53 -5.30 -8.23
N HIS A 181 -4.70 -4.30 -8.01
CA HIS A 181 -4.70 -3.04 -8.73
C HIS A 181 -3.28 -2.79 -9.24
N VAL A 182 -3.11 -2.53 -10.53
CA VAL A 182 -1.79 -2.21 -11.11
C VAL A 182 -1.88 -0.83 -11.73
N VAL A 183 -1.15 0.12 -11.16
CA VAL A 183 -0.95 1.45 -11.74
C VAL A 183 0.18 1.36 -12.75
N THR A 184 -0.07 1.82 -13.97
CA THR A 184 0.79 1.62 -15.13
C THR A 184 1.01 2.92 -15.89
N ALA A 185 2.19 3.08 -16.47
CA ALA A 185 2.48 4.25 -17.30
C ALA A 185 1.54 4.33 -18.51
N ASP A 186 1.31 5.55 -19.00
CA ASP A 186 0.58 5.78 -20.25
C ASP A 186 1.20 6.90 -21.10
N VAL A 187 0.98 6.80 -22.41
CA VAL A 187 1.62 7.64 -23.43
C VAL A 187 0.59 8.34 -24.32
N PRO A 188 0.94 9.48 -24.96
CA PRO A 188 0.10 10.09 -25.99
C PRO A 188 -0.11 9.14 -27.18
N THR A 189 -1.24 9.25 -27.87
CA THR A 189 -1.40 8.58 -29.18
C THR A 189 -0.51 9.21 -30.25
N HIS A 190 0.24 8.39 -30.98
CA HIS A 190 1.01 8.81 -32.15
C HIS A 190 0.27 8.50 -33.47
N GLY A 191 0.46 9.33 -34.51
CA GLY A 191 -0.05 9.08 -35.86
C GLY A 191 -1.53 9.49 -36.07
N PRO A 192 -2.27 8.85 -37.01
CA PRO A 192 -3.57 9.32 -37.50
C PRO A 192 -4.73 9.19 -36.48
N PHE A 193 -4.48 8.66 -35.28
CA PHE A 193 -5.42 8.61 -34.16
C PHE A 193 -5.23 9.78 -33.18
N GLN A 194 -4.55 10.85 -33.61
CA GLN A 194 -4.28 12.04 -32.80
C GLN A 194 -5.56 12.72 -32.30
N GLY A 195 -5.70 12.76 -30.98
CA GLY A 195 -6.53 13.72 -30.26
C GLY A 195 -5.89 14.03 -28.92
N ASP A 196 -5.87 15.30 -28.49
CA ASP A 196 -5.12 15.78 -27.32
C ASP A 196 -5.49 15.10 -25.98
N ALA A 197 -6.62 14.40 -25.95
CA ALA A 197 -7.13 13.66 -24.80
C ALA A 197 -6.97 12.13 -24.89
N GLN A 198 -6.67 11.56 -26.06
CA GLN A 198 -6.54 10.11 -26.22
C GLN A 198 -5.18 9.63 -25.71
N ARG A 199 -5.18 8.56 -24.92
CA ARG A 199 -3.99 7.97 -24.31
C ARG A 199 -3.93 6.48 -24.62
N LEU A 200 -2.71 5.95 -24.55
CA LEU A 200 -2.40 4.52 -24.63
C LEU A 200 -1.78 4.10 -23.31
N GLY A 201 -2.55 3.38 -22.51
CA GLY A 201 -2.10 2.76 -21.27
C GLY A 201 -1.30 1.49 -21.56
N LEU A 202 -0.17 1.31 -20.89
CA LEU A 202 0.65 0.10 -21.04
C LEU A 202 -0.07 -1.09 -20.40
N VAL A 203 -0.03 -2.24 -21.08
CA VAL A 203 -0.57 -3.52 -20.59
C VAL A 203 0.57 -4.55 -20.56
N PRO A 204 0.74 -5.33 -19.48
CA PRO A 204 1.70 -6.42 -19.45
C PRO A 204 1.44 -7.42 -20.59
N GLN A 205 2.44 -7.69 -21.42
CA GLN A 205 2.24 -8.39 -22.70
C GLN A 205 1.82 -9.86 -22.55
N TRP A 206 1.97 -10.42 -21.36
CA TRP A 206 1.54 -11.77 -20.97
C TRP A 206 0.09 -11.82 -20.41
N LEU A 207 -0.58 -10.68 -20.19
CA LEU A 207 -1.86 -10.57 -19.49
C LEU A 207 -3.08 -10.51 -20.44
N ASP A 208 -4.05 -11.42 -20.24
CA ASP A 208 -5.39 -11.36 -20.83
C ASP A 208 -6.30 -10.47 -19.96
N VAL A 209 -6.35 -9.17 -20.27
CA VAL A 209 -7.06 -8.14 -19.48
C VAL A 209 -8.55 -8.44 -19.30
N ASP A 210 -9.21 -8.97 -20.32
CA ASP A 210 -10.65 -9.31 -20.27
C ASP A 210 -10.93 -10.40 -19.23
N ARG A 211 -10.04 -11.40 -19.12
CA ARG A 211 -10.12 -12.40 -18.04
C ARG A 211 -9.69 -11.82 -16.70
N ALA A 212 -8.62 -11.03 -16.69
CA ALA A 212 -8.04 -10.48 -15.48
C ALA A 212 -9.05 -9.63 -14.70
N ARG A 213 -9.84 -8.80 -15.39
CA ARG A 213 -10.92 -7.97 -14.78
C ARG A 213 -12.05 -8.76 -14.13
N ILE A 214 -12.22 -10.04 -14.46
CA ILE A 214 -13.27 -10.92 -13.90
C ILE A 214 -12.73 -11.77 -12.73
N GLY A 215 -11.42 -11.98 -12.67
CA GLY A 215 -10.78 -12.97 -11.81
C GLY A 215 -10.61 -14.32 -12.52
N GLY A 216 -9.71 -15.15 -11.99
CA GLY A 216 -9.36 -16.42 -12.61
C GLY A 216 -10.26 -17.59 -12.18
N VAL A 217 -10.29 -18.63 -13.02
CA VAL A 217 -11.17 -19.80 -12.83
C VAL A 217 -10.79 -20.69 -11.64
N ASN A 218 -9.61 -20.50 -11.06
CA ASN A 218 -9.12 -21.22 -9.87
C ASN A 218 -9.28 -20.40 -8.58
N GLY A 219 -9.93 -19.23 -8.66
CA GLY A 219 -10.07 -18.28 -7.55
C GLY A 219 -9.00 -17.19 -7.52
N GLU A 220 -8.25 -16.98 -8.60
CA GLU A 220 -7.34 -15.84 -8.72
C GLU A 220 -8.13 -14.52 -8.60
N PRO A 221 -7.69 -13.56 -7.76
CA PRO A 221 -8.32 -12.25 -7.64
C PRO A 221 -8.44 -11.51 -8.99
N PRO A 222 -9.45 -10.63 -9.15
CA PRO A 222 -9.51 -9.75 -10.30
C PRO A 222 -8.35 -8.75 -10.28
N ILE A 223 -7.77 -8.48 -11.46
CA ILE A 223 -6.80 -7.41 -11.68
C ILE A 223 -7.48 -6.25 -12.40
N TYR A 224 -7.39 -5.07 -11.80
CA TYR A 224 -7.74 -3.79 -12.40
C TYR A 224 -6.46 -3.04 -12.81
N LEU A 225 -6.43 -2.55 -14.04
CA LEU A 225 -5.38 -1.66 -14.53
C LEU A 225 -5.86 -0.22 -14.36
N TYR A 226 -4.95 0.64 -13.90
CA TYR A 226 -5.12 2.08 -13.85
C TYR A 226 -3.93 2.73 -14.55
N HIS A 227 -4.16 3.86 -15.20
CA HIS A 227 -3.12 4.59 -15.91
C HIS A 227 -2.76 5.91 -15.20
N ASP A 228 -1.52 6.38 -15.33
CA ASP A 228 -1.05 7.63 -14.67
C ASP A 228 -2.02 8.80 -14.88
N SER A 229 -2.43 9.04 -16.12
CA SER A 229 -3.38 10.10 -16.49
C SER A 229 -4.73 9.94 -15.78
N GLU A 230 -5.13 8.72 -15.43
CA GLU A 230 -6.36 8.39 -14.71
C GLU A 230 -6.26 8.57 -13.20
N VAL A 231 -5.08 8.41 -12.59
CA VAL A 231 -4.90 8.50 -11.11
C VAL A 231 -4.28 9.81 -10.64
N PHE A 232 -3.55 10.54 -11.49
CA PHE A 232 -2.89 11.79 -11.10
C PHE A 232 -3.93 12.88 -10.80
N ARG A 233 -3.88 13.44 -9.59
CA ARG A 233 -4.78 14.50 -9.10
C ARG A 233 -4.00 15.64 -8.45
N TYR A 234 -4.42 16.87 -8.74
CA TYR A 234 -3.86 18.03 -8.06
C TYR A 234 -4.38 18.10 -6.62
N THR A 235 -3.49 17.88 -5.65
CA THR A 235 -3.80 18.05 -4.22
C THR A 235 -3.40 19.44 -3.77
N SER A 236 -4.39 20.30 -3.52
CA SER A 236 -4.14 21.62 -2.95
C SER A 236 -3.85 21.56 -1.45
N SER A 237 -3.09 22.54 -0.95
CA SER A 237 -3.01 22.80 0.49
C SER A 237 -4.40 23.09 1.10
N PRO A 238 -4.65 22.66 2.36
CA PRO A 238 -5.91 22.93 3.06
C PRO A 238 -6.33 24.39 3.03
N GLY A 239 -7.56 24.64 2.56
CA GLY A 239 -8.15 25.97 2.41
C GLY A 239 -7.99 26.62 1.03
N HIS A 240 -7.19 26.03 0.13
CA HIS A 240 -7.13 26.44 -1.27
C HIS A 240 -7.96 25.49 -2.15
N THR A 241 -8.81 26.05 -3.01
CA THR A 241 -9.51 25.32 -4.09
C THR A 241 -8.85 25.72 -5.41
N PRO A 242 -8.28 24.78 -6.18
CA PRO A 242 -7.59 25.09 -7.42
C PRO A 242 -8.59 25.44 -8.54
N THR A 243 -8.15 26.26 -9.48
CA THR A 243 -8.87 26.52 -10.73
C THR A 243 -8.58 25.45 -11.78
N VAL A 244 -9.50 25.28 -12.73
CA VAL A 244 -9.33 24.42 -13.92
C VAL A 244 -8.04 24.71 -14.68
N GLU A 245 -7.62 25.97 -14.75
CA GLU A 245 -6.38 26.41 -15.40
C GLU A 245 -5.13 25.93 -14.64
N GLU A 246 -5.13 26.04 -13.30
CA GLU A 246 -4.03 25.55 -12.45
C GLU A 246 -3.87 24.03 -12.56
N VAL A 247 -4.99 23.27 -12.52
CA VAL A 247 -4.95 21.81 -12.66
C VAL A 247 -4.49 21.39 -14.06
N ASN A 248 -4.96 22.06 -15.13
CA ASN A 248 -4.50 21.79 -16.49
C ASN A 248 -3.00 22.06 -16.66
N LYS A 249 -2.53 23.20 -16.16
CA LYS A 249 -1.11 23.59 -16.21
C LYS A 249 -0.24 22.58 -15.45
N TRP A 250 -0.68 22.16 -14.27
CA TRP A 250 0.01 21.14 -13.48
C TRP A 250 0.06 19.79 -14.19
N ARG A 251 -1.06 19.30 -14.75
CA ARG A 251 -1.08 18.04 -15.53
C ARG A 251 -0.10 18.06 -16.69
N GLN A 252 0.02 19.19 -17.38
CA GLN A 252 0.97 19.38 -18.48
C GLN A 252 2.44 19.38 -18.04
N SER A 253 2.75 19.81 -16.80
CA SER A 253 4.12 19.79 -16.27
C SER A 253 4.53 18.47 -15.64
N VAL A 254 3.60 17.60 -15.23
CA VAL A 254 3.90 16.34 -14.53
C VAL A 254 3.73 15.07 -15.38
N LEU A 255 2.96 15.09 -16.46
CA LEU A 255 2.69 13.92 -17.32
C LEU A 255 3.29 14.03 -18.74
N PRO A 256 3.67 12.89 -19.36
CA PRO A 256 3.91 11.57 -18.74
C PRO A 256 5.06 11.59 -17.73
N THR A 257 5.02 10.73 -16.72
CA THR A 257 6.09 10.62 -15.71
C THR A 257 6.94 9.35 -15.94
N PHE A 258 8.14 9.34 -15.38
CA PHE A 258 9.09 8.22 -15.37
C PHE A 258 9.74 8.09 -13.98
N ASN A 259 9.01 8.46 -12.93
CA ASN A 259 9.48 8.43 -11.54
C ASN A 259 8.47 7.69 -10.65
N SER A 260 8.86 6.56 -10.07
CA SER A 260 8.00 5.81 -9.14
C SER A 260 7.53 6.66 -7.96
N MET A 261 8.34 7.58 -7.44
CA MET A 261 7.93 8.46 -6.33
C MET A 261 6.81 9.45 -6.75
N ALA A 262 6.80 9.85 -8.03
CA ALA A 262 5.69 10.61 -8.59
C ALA A 262 4.41 9.77 -8.58
N VAL A 263 4.46 8.54 -9.09
CA VAL A 263 3.30 7.62 -9.14
C VAL A 263 2.83 7.23 -7.73
N GLU A 264 3.75 6.89 -6.83
CA GLU A 264 3.50 6.61 -5.41
C GLU A 264 2.75 7.75 -4.72
N SER A 265 3.11 9.01 -5.00
CA SER A 265 2.41 10.18 -4.45
C SER A 265 0.94 10.28 -4.89
N GLN A 266 0.53 9.58 -5.95
CA GLN A 266 -0.83 9.62 -6.48
C GLN A 266 -1.72 8.45 -6.04
N LEU A 267 -1.15 7.43 -5.39
CA LEU A 267 -1.89 6.35 -4.71
C LEU A 267 -2.98 6.81 -3.70
N PRO A 268 -2.86 7.94 -2.97
CA PRO A 268 -3.94 8.48 -2.13
C PRO A 268 -5.22 8.87 -2.90
N HIS A 269 -5.16 8.90 -4.24
CA HIS A 269 -6.29 9.23 -5.11
C HIS A 269 -7.02 8.03 -5.68
N LEU A 270 -6.55 6.81 -5.40
CA LEU A 270 -7.29 5.59 -5.70
C LEU A 270 -8.71 5.66 -5.13
N ASP A 271 -9.66 5.19 -5.94
CA ASP A 271 -11.09 5.30 -5.70
C ASP A 271 -11.51 4.41 -4.51
N PRO A 272 -12.07 4.97 -3.42
CA PRO A 272 -12.50 4.22 -2.24
C PRO A 272 -13.82 3.45 -2.41
N GLU A 273 -14.45 3.50 -3.59
CA GLU A 273 -15.53 2.61 -4.00
C GLU A 273 -14.99 1.32 -4.66
N SER A 274 -13.91 1.43 -5.44
CA SER A 274 -13.26 0.31 -6.15
C SER A 274 -12.11 -0.35 -5.40
N VAL A 275 -11.43 0.37 -4.50
CA VAL A 275 -10.24 -0.11 -3.74
C VAL A 275 -10.56 -0.20 -2.25
N SER A 276 -10.12 -1.29 -1.61
CA SER A 276 -10.27 -1.51 -0.17
C SER A 276 -9.67 -0.38 0.68
N GLU A 277 -10.22 -0.18 1.89
CA GLU A 277 -9.66 0.78 2.85
C GLU A 277 -8.30 0.37 3.41
N ASN A 278 -7.90 -0.90 3.22
CA ASN A 278 -6.59 -1.42 3.58
C ASN A 278 -5.94 -1.96 2.32
N ILE A 279 -4.71 -1.54 2.06
CA ILE A 279 -3.92 -1.96 0.89
C ILE A 279 -2.55 -2.46 1.34
N ILE A 280 -1.97 -3.36 0.55
CA ILE A 280 -0.53 -3.59 0.53
C ILE A 280 -0.01 -3.02 -0.78
N TYR A 281 0.88 -2.04 -0.66
CA TYR A 281 1.61 -1.51 -1.79
C TYR A 281 2.88 -2.32 -2.05
N LEU A 282 3.11 -2.65 -3.32
CA LEU A 282 4.30 -3.35 -3.81
C LEU A 282 4.87 -2.64 -5.04
N ASN A 283 6.18 -2.78 -5.20
CA ASN A 283 6.77 -2.72 -6.54
C ASN A 283 6.65 -4.12 -7.19
N ASP A 284 6.90 -4.20 -8.49
CA ASP A 284 7.01 -5.45 -9.25
C ASP A 284 8.14 -6.37 -8.77
N ASP A 285 9.27 -5.81 -8.32
CA ASP A 285 10.46 -6.52 -7.80
C ASP A 285 10.27 -7.23 -6.44
N GLN A 286 9.03 -7.29 -5.91
CA GLN A 286 8.72 -7.75 -4.56
C GLN A 286 7.86 -9.02 -4.55
N PHE A 287 8.25 -10.00 -3.74
CA PHE A 287 7.69 -11.35 -3.77
C PHE A 287 7.27 -11.85 -2.39
N PHE A 288 6.16 -12.58 -2.35
CA PHE A 288 5.74 -13.36 -1.19
C PHE A 288 6.33 -14.77 -1.29
N MET A 289 7.07 -15.18 -0.27
CA MET A 289 7.76 -16.47 -0.24
C MET A 289 6.98 -17.53 0.57
N LEU A 290 6.19 -17.09 1.55
CA LEU A 290 5.39 -17.93 2.45
C LEU A 290 3.94 -17.40 2.58
N PRO A 291 2.95 -18.26 2.92
CA PRO A 291 1.58 -17.84 3.17
C PRO A 291 1.48 -16.86 4.34
N PHE A 292 0.68 -15.80 4.19
CA PHE A 292 0.45 -14.80 5.24
C PHE A 292 -1.01 -14.78 5.71
N PRO A 293 -1.27 -14.59 7.01
CA PRO A 293 -2.56 -14.09 7.48
C PRO A 293 -2.70 -12.58 7.18
N SER A 294 -3.94 -12.10 7.01
CA SER A 294 -4.26 -10.66 6.86
C SER A 294 -3.68 -9.80 7.99
N SER A 295 -3.72 -10.32 9.22
CA SER A 295 -3.17 -9.68 10.42
C SER A 295 -1.65 -9.46 10.39
N ALA A 296 -0.90 -10.04 9.46
CA ALA A 296 0.50 -9.67 9.25
C ALA A 296 0.70 -8.31 8.57
N PHE A 297 -0.37 -7.70 8.05
CA PHE A 297 -0.34 -6.40 7.35
C PHE A 297 -1.37 -5.41 7.91
N HIS A 298 -2.55 -5.86 8.30
CA HIS A 298 -3.56 -5.02 8.93
C HIS A 298 -4.48 -5.82 9.84
N SER A 299 -4.90 -5.26 10.98
CA SER A 299 -5.99 -5.81 11.78
C SER A 299 -6.95 -4.70 12.25
N PRO A 300 -8.26 -4.96 12.40
CA PRO A 300 -9.20 -3.95 12.89
C PRO A 300 -8.94 -3.47 14.32
N LEU A 301 -8.12 -4.16 15.11
CA LEU A 301 -7.81 -3.78 16.49
C LEU A 301 -6.55 -2.89 16.58
N TYR A 302 -5.55 -3.19 15.77
CA TYR A 302 -4.19 -2.62 15.86
C TYR A 302 -3.75 -1.85 14.60
N GLY A 303 -4.64 -1.66 13.63
CA GLY A 303 -4.38 -0.89 12.41
C GLY A 303 -3.34 -1.54 11.47
N PRO A 304 -2.66 -0.74 10.62
CA PRO A 304 -1.61 -1.21 9.71
C PRO A 304 -0.33 -1.62 10.45
N VAL A 305 0.44 -2.52 9.82
CA VAL A 305 1.65 -3.15 10.37
C VAL A 305 2.91 -2.64 9.67
N PHE A 306 3.53 -1.62 10.27
CA PHE A 306 4.74 -1.00 9.76
C PHE A 306 5.99 -1.84 10.06
N ARG A 307 6.90 -1.91 9.08
CA ARG A 307 8.20 -2.59 9.20
C ARG A 307 9.29 -1.53 9.15
N LEU A 308 9.92 -1.25 10.28
CA LEU A 308 10.91 -0.17 10.43
C LEU A 308 12.31 -0.75 10.62
N VAL A 309 13.30 -0.21 9.92
CA VAL A 309 14.71 -0.60 10.07
C VAL A 309 15.39 0.33 11.06
N THR A 310 15.32 -0.05 12.33
CA THR A 310 15.56 0.81 13.50
C THR A 310 17.01 1.31 13.65
N GLY A 311 17.98 0.64 13.01
CA GLY A 311 19.37 1.08 12.93
C GLY A 311 19.63 2.19 11.90
N PHE A 312 18.66 2.53 11.05
CA PHE A 312 18.80 3.49 9.96
C PHE A 312 17.82 4.65 10.20
N MET A 313 18.34 5.72 10.80
CA MET A 313 17.57 6.90 11.16
C MET A 313 17.76 8.01 10.12
N VAL A 314 16.66 8.52 9.58
CA VAL A 314 16.61 9.65 8.65
C VAL A 314 16.39 10.93 9.43
N GLN A 315 17.10 12.00 9.05
CA GLN A 315 16.95 13.36 9.58
C GLN A 315 16.30 14.26 8.53
N GLY A 316 15.64 15.34 8.95
CA GLY A 316 15.17 16.38 8.04
C GLY A 316 16.33 17.06 7.32
N ASN A 317 16.37 16.96 5.99
CA ASN A 317 17.36 17.65 5.16
C ASN A 317 16.73 18.27 3.90
N PRO A 318 16.57 19.61 3.84
CA PRO A 318 16.09 20.32 2.65
C PRO A 318 17.21 20.71 1.66
N SER A 319 18.48 20.31 1.86
CA SER A 319 19.56 20.68 0.93
C SER A 319 19.56 19.84 -0.36
N GLY A 320 18.88 18.69 -0.37
CA GLY A 320 18.84 17.80 -1.53
C GLY A 320 20.13 17.03 -1.81
N GLU A 321 21.07 16.98 -0.85
CA GLU A 321 22.43 16.38 -1.00
C GLU A 321 22.47 14.88 -1.34
N GLY A 322 21.36 14.15 -1.36
CA GLY A 322 21.32 12.81 -1.96
C GLY A 322 21.36 12.90 -3.49
N ASP A 323 22.38 12.33 -4.15
CA ASP A 323 22.66 12.58 -5.57
C ASP A 323 22.96 11.33 -6.44
N SER A 324 22.88 10.11 -5.89
CA SER A 324 23.08 8.85 -6.64
C SER A 324 21.83 8.33 -7.37
N GLY A 325 20.76 9.13 -7.47
CA GLY A 325 19.49 8.69 -8.06
C GLY A 325 18.73 7.63 -7.26
N GLY A 326 19.06 7.43 -5.97
CA GLY A 326 18.29 6.64 -5.01
C GLY A 326 17.23 7.48 -4.27
N GLU A 327 16.58 6.88 -3.27
CA GLU A 327 15.53 7.53 -2.46
C GLU A 327 16.04 8.46 -1.34
N TRP A 328 17.36 8.51 -1.08
CA TRP A 328 17.93 9.27 0.05
C TRP A 328 17.61 10.77 0.03
N ARG A 329 17.53 11.38 -1.16
CA ARG A 329 17.10 12.77 -1.33
C ARG A 329 15.67 12.97 -0.83
N SER A 330 14.75 12.11 -1.26
CA SER A 330 13.33 12.24 -0.97
C SER A 330 13.01 11.87 0.48
N LEU A 331 13.76 10.94 1.09
CA LEU A 331 13.71 10.67 2.53
C LEU A 331 14.08 11.91 3.38
N GLY A 332 15.17 12.60 3.03
CA GLY A 332 15.59 13.83 3.71
C GLY A 332 14.55 14.94 3.64
N TRP A 333 14.00 15.17 2.44
CA TRP A 333 12.89 16.12 2.23
C TRP A 333 11.61 15.72 2.97
N SER A 334 11.24 14.44 2.95
CA SER A 334 10.07 13.94 3.68
C SER A 334 10.19 14.16 5.18
N SER A 335 11.37 13.89 5.74
CA SER A 335 11.61 14.13 7.16
C SER A 335 11.61 15.63 7.48
N HIS A 336 12.07 16.49 6.57
CA HIS A 336 12.00 17.95 6.74
C HIS A 336 10.55 18.46 6.75
N VAL A 337 9.71 17.97 5.82
CA VAL A 337 8.27 18.31 5.77
C VAL A 337 7.53 17.81 7.02
N LEU A 338 7.88 16.62 7.53
CA LEU A 338 7.38 16.11 8.81
C LEU A 338 7.87 16.97 10.00
N ASP A 339 9.13 17.42 10.00
CA ASP A 339 9.68 18.29 11.04
C ASP A 339 8.98 19.64 11.12
N GLN A 340 8.62 20.24 9.97
CA GLN A 340 7.82 21.46 9.91
C GLN A 340 6.44 21.31 10.56
N ARG A 341 5.84 20.11 10.50
CA ARG A 341 4.49 19.85 11.03
C ARG A 341 4.46 19.30 12.45
N PHE A 342 5.41 18.45 12.83
CA PHE A 342 5.41 17.69 14.10
C PHE A 342 6.63 17.97 15.00
N GLY A 343 7.52 18.87 14.59
CA GLY A 343 8.75 19.19 15.29
C GLY A 343 9.94 18.32 14.86
N ILE A 344 11.14 18.88 15.02
CA ILE A 344 12.40 18.29 14.54
C ILE A 344 12.71 16.99 15.28
N ARG A 345 12.88 15.89 14.53
CA ARG A 345 13.44 14.62 15.06
C ARG A 345 13.94 13.68 13.97
N ALA A 346 14.81 12.77 14.39
CA ALA A 346 15.16 11.57 13.62
C ALA A 346 13.97 10.60 13.57
N ARG A 347 13.77 9.94 12.44
CA ARG A 347 12.71 8.93 12.24
C ARG A 347 13.26 7.69 11.54
N ALA A 348 12.78 6.51 11.90
CA ALA A 348 13.32 5.25 11.36
C ALA A 348 12.96 5.03 9.89
N TYR A 349 13.89 4.50 9.10
CA TYR A 349 13.65 4.08 7.73
C TYR A 349 12.55 2.99 7.66
N VAL A 350 11.72 3.04 6.62
CA VAL A 350 10.67 2.02 6.37
C VAL A 350 11.24 0.96 5.43
N ALA A 351 11.15 -0.31 5.82
CA ALA A 351 11.80 -1.40 5.11
C ALA A 351 11.36 -1.51 3.64
N HIS A 352 12.31 -1.83 2.75
CA HIS A 352 12.07 -1.96 1.31
C HIS A 352 11.44 -3.32 0.94
N ASN A 353 10.24 -3.59 1.45
CA ASN A 353 9.45 -4.80 1.21
C ASN A 353 7.96 -4.44 1.06
N ALA A 354 7.04 -5.40 1.00
CA ALA A 354 5.61 -5.14 0.84
C ALA A 354 5.05 -4.27 2.00
N ARG A 355 4.51 -3.07 1.70
CA ARG A 355 4.14 -2.05 2.70
C ARG A 355 2.62 -1.94 2.90
N SER A 356 2.13 -2.06 4.13
CA SER A 356 0.71 -1.92 4.46
C SER A 356 0.29 -0.47 4.68
N PHE A 357 -0.83 -0.05 4.09
CA PHE A 357 -1.44 1.25 4.35
C PHE A 357 -2.95 1.14 4.61
N SER A 358 -3.46 2.07 5.42
CA SER A 358 -4.88 2.42 5.38
C SER A 358 -5.07 3.52 4.34
N LEU A 359 -5.82 3.26 3.27
CA LEU A 359 -6.06 4.22 2.20
C LEU A 359 -6.72 5.53 2.71
N PRO A 360 -7.68 5.49 3.68
CA PRO A 360 -8.15 6.69 4.37
C PRO A 360 -7.07 7.53 5.06
N LEU A 361 -6.04 6.91 5.65
CA LEU A 361 -4.96 7.62 6.35
C LEU A 361 -3.86 8.11 5.39
N LEU A 362 -3.56 7.34 4.33
CA LEU A 362 -2.71 7.79 3.22
C LEU A 362 -3.32 9.01 2.52
N HIS A 363 -4.64 9.01 2.33
CA HIS A 363 -5.39 10.17 1.86
C HIS A 363 -5.30 11.37 2.82
N GLU A 364 -5.43 11.14 4.13
CA GLU A 364 -5.29 12.21 5.14
C GLU A 364 -3.86 12.80 5.18
N ALA A 365 -2.83 11.98 4.94
CA ALA A 365 -1.45 12.45 4.78
C ALA A 365 -1.31 13.36 3.55
N ALA A 366 -1.85 12.95 2.39
CA ALA A 366 -1.85 13.77 1.17
C ALA A 366 -2.53 15.13 1.38
N LEU A 367 -3.70 15.14 2.04
CA LEU A 367 -4.40 16.40 2.38
C LEU A 367 -3.63 17.25 3.40
N THR A 368 -2.85 16.66 4.30
CA THR A 368 -2.02 17.41 5.26
C THR A 368 -0.83 18.10 4.58
N PHE A 369 -0.27 17.45 3.55
CA PHE A 369 0.95 17.89 2.87
C PHE A 369 0.70 18.18 1.38
N GLY A 370 -0.44 18.80 1.05
CA GLY A 370 -0.92 18.96 -0.32
C GLY A 370 0.14 19.47 -1.30
N ASP A 371 0.85 20.55 -0.93
CA ASP A 371 1.93 21.12 -1.75
C ASP A 371 3.04 20.10 -2.05
N ALA A 372 3.45 19.28 -1.06
CA ALA A 372 4.48 18.25 -1.26
C ALA A 372 4.01 17.13 -2.21
N PHE A 373 2.74 16.74 -2.11
CA PHE A 373 2.10 15.76 -2.98
C PHE A 373 1.84 16.29 -4.39
N ALA A 374 1.59 17.60 -4.56
CA ALA A 374 1.49 18.24 -5.88
C ALA A 374 2.86 18.53 -6.52
N LEU A 375 3.89 18.84 -5.73
CA LEU A 375 5.23 19.15 -6.24
C LEU A 375 6.05 17.90 -6.58
N THR A 376 5.87 16.78 -5.85
CA THR A 376 6.65 15.55 -6.11
C THR A 376 6.51 15.04 -7.56
N PRO A 377 5.31 15.03 -8.18
CA PRO A 377 5.15 14.71 -9.60
C PRO A 377 5.84 15.65 -10.61
N MET A 378 6.30 16.84 -10.20
CA MET A 378 7.13 17.70 -11.06
C MET A 378 8.50 17.05 -11.32
N SER A 379 8.96 16.17 -10.41
CA SER A 379 10.13 15.30 -10.60
C SER A 379 9.79 14.17 -11.58
N ARG A 380 9.76 14.47 -12.89
CA ARG A 380 9.43 13.48 -13.93
C ARG A 380 10.44 12.33 -14.04
N PHE A 381 11.66 12.52 -13.53
CA PHE A 381 12.66 11.48 -13.29
C PHE A 381 13.20 11.62 -11.87
N ARG A 382 13.45 10.50 -11.19
CA ARG A 382 13.93 10.49 -9.79
C ARG A 382 15.18 11.37 -9.63
N GLY A 383 15.13 12.35 -8.73
CA GLY A 383 16.25 13.25 -8.46
C GLY A 383 16.51 14.31 -9.55
N SER A 384 15.66 14.47 -10.56
CA SER A 384 15.92 15.40 -11.69
C SER A 384 15.59 16.87 -11.42
N HIS A 385 15.41 17.26 -10.16
CA HIS A 385 15.16 18.65 -9.77
C HIS A 385 16.33 19.56 -10.15
N SER A 386 16.04 20.53 -11.02
CA SER A 386 17.01 21.53 -11.49
C SER A 386 16.65 22.96 -11.07
N VAL A 387 15.50 23.16 -10.42
CA VAL A 387 15.00 24.48 -9.99
C VAL A 387 14.99 24.56 -8.47
N SER A 388 15.51 25.66 -7.93
CA SER A 388 15.49 25.95 -6.50
C SER A 388 14.04 26.03 -5.98
N GLY A 389 13.70 25.20 -5.00
CA GLY A 389 12.36 25.11 -4.41
C GLY A 389 11.50 23.94 -4.91
N GLU A 390 11.95 23.18 -5.91
CA GLU A 390 11.36 21.87 -6.20
C GLU A 390 11.89 20.82 -5.21
N TYR A 391 11.02 19.90 -4.78
CA TYR A 391 11.38 18.78 -3.95
C TYR A 391 10.45 17.59 -4.18
N GLU A 392 10.98 16.40 -3.89
CA GLU A 392 10.31 15.11 -4.02
C GLU A 392 10.22 14.46 -2.64
N ILE A 393 9.05 13.92 -2.27
CA ILE A 393 8.87 13.13 -1.06
C ILE A 393 8.91 11.63 -1.36
N ASN A 394 9.26 10.84 -0.35
CA ASN A 394 9.07 9.40 -0.29
C ASN A 394 7.71 9.18 0.38
N THR A 395 6.68 8.90 -0.41
CA THR A 395 5.29 8.81 0.05
C THR A 395 5.11 7.74 1.12
N ILE A 396 5.78 6.60 0.97
CA ILE A 396 5.74 5.46 1.89
C ILE A 396 6.22 5.86 3.28
N TYR A 397 7.42 6.45 3.35
CA TYR A 397 8.02 6.94 4.58
C TYR A 397 7.19 8.05 5.22
N LEU A 398 6.77 9.04 4.43
CA LEU A 398 6.01 10.19 4.93
C LEU A 398 4.64 9.78 5.49
N ALA A 399 3.89 8.94 4.79
CA ALA A 399 2.58 8.46 5.23
C ALA A 399 2.68 7.56 6.48
N THR A 400 3.70 6.70 6.55
CA THR A 400 3.97 5.86 7.73
C THR A 400 4.18 6.71 8.98
N HIS A 401 5.12 7.67 8.90
CA HIS A 401 5.43 8.53 10.04
C HIS A 401 4.32 9.52 10.36
N PHE A 402 3.54 9.98 9.38
CA PHE A 402 2.32 10.76 9.61
C PHE A 402 1.35 10.00 10.53
N VAL A 403 1.04 8.73 10.27
CA VAL A 403 0.13 7.95 11.15
C VAL A 403 0.67 7.84 12.57
N MET A 404 1.97 7.59 12.72
CA MET A 404 2.64 7.49 14.03
C MET A 404 2.56 8.83 14.81
N GLU A 405 2.86 9.95 14.16
CA GLU A 405 2.76 11.28 14.78
C GLU A 405 1.31 11.69 15.09
N ARG A 406 0.34 11.27 14.27
CA ARG A 406 -1.08 11.54 14.53
C ARG A 406 -1.63 10.73 15.71
N HIS A 407 -1.14 9.52 15.93
CA HIS A 407 -1.39 8.79 17.19
C HIS A 407 -0.84 9.55 18.41
N ARG A 408 0.39 10.06 18.28
CA ARG A 408 1.05 10.87 19.33
C ARG A 408 0.26 12.14 19.64
N GLU A 409 -0.22 12.86 18.63
CA GLU A 409 -1.13 13.99 18.79
C GLU A 409 -2.44 13.57 19.49
N ALA A 410 -3.02 12.42 19.16
CA ALA A 410 -4.25 11.94 19.79
C ALA A 410 -4.08 11.68 21.30
N LEU A 411 -2.97 11.06 21.72
CA LEU A 411 -2.65 10.84 23.14
C LEU A 411 -2.46 12.16 23.89
N LEU A 412 -1.66 13.09 23.34
CA LEU A 412 -1.39 14.39 23.95
C LEU A 412 -2.66 15.26 24.01
N TRP A 413 -3.48 15.25 22.95
CA TRP A 413 -4.74 15.99 22.92
C TRP A 413 -5.72 15.43 23.96
N SER A 414 -5.87 14.10 24.03
CA SER A 414 -6.73 13.43 24.99
C SER A 414 -6.40 13.84 26.42
N TRP A 415 -5.11 13.85 26.77
CA TRP A 415 -4.64 14.18 28.11
C TRP A 415 -4.69 15.69 28.40
N VAL A 416 -4.02 16.52 27.58
CA VAL A 416 -3.91 17.96 27.84
C VAL A 416 -5.23 18.69 27.66
N VAL A 417 -5.91 18.46 26.53
CA VAL A 417 -7.09 19.22 26.12
C VAL A 417 -8.37 18.54 26.59
N GLY A 418 -8.53 17.26 26.29
CA GLY A 418 -9.75 16.51 26.60
C GLY A 418 -9.97 16.29 28.09
N LYS A 419 -8.92 15.87 28.81
CA LYS A 419 -8.98 15.51 30.24
C LYS A 419 -8.71 16.73 31.13
N TRP A 420 -7.52 17.32 31.06
CA TRP A 420 -7.14 18.40 31.98
C TRP A 420 -7.75 19.76 31.60
N GLY A 421 -7.77 20.11 30.31
CA GLY A 421 -8.35 21.36 29.83
C GLY A 421 -9.86 21.52 30.07
N GLY A 422 -10.59 20.41 30.24
CA GLY A 422 -12.03 20.39 30.50
C GLY A 422 -12.45 20.53 31.97
N MET A 423 -11.52 20.55 32.94
CA MET A 423 -11.85 20.50 34.38
C MET A 423 -12.01 21.86 35.09
N GLY A 424 -11.89 22.99 34.37
CA GLY A 424 -12.04 24.33 34.95
C GLY A 424 -13.21 25.14 34.35
N ASP A 425 -13.68 26.14 35.10
CA ASP A 425 -14.83 27.01 34.80
C ASP A 425 -14.77 27.74 33.44
N GLY A 426 -13.59 27.77 32.80
CA GLY A 426 -13.34 28.36 31.48
C GLY A 426 -13.17 27.37 30.32
N GLY A 427 -13.31 26.05 30.54
CA GLY A 427 -13.36 25.03 29.48
C GLY A 427 -12.23 25.10 28.44
N GLY A 428 -10.97 25.14 28.87
CA GLY A 428 -9.81 25.24 27.97
C GLY A 428 -8.58 25.97 28.54
N VAL A 429 -8.57 26.29 29.84
CA VAL A 429 -7.47 26.98 30.52
C VAL A 429 -6.88 26.09 31.61
N LEU A 430 -5.55 26.03 31.69
CA LEU A 430 -4.78 25.29 32.68
C LEU A 430 -4.16 26.30 33.66
N ASP A 431 -4.78 26.46 34.82
CA ASP A 431 -4.24 27.28 35.91
C ASP A 431 -3.11 26.55 36.66
N ARG A 432 -2.52 27.23 37.64
CA ARG A 432 -1.42 26.68 38.44
C ARG A 432 -1.82 25.38 39.16
N ASN A 433 -3.01 25.33 39.76
CA ASN A 433 -3.49 24.15 40.49
C ASN A 433 -3.70 22.95 39.55
N THR A 434 -4.27 23.20 38.37
CA THR A 434 -4.46 22.21 37.31
C THR A 434 -3.11 21.67 36.85
N LYS A 435 -2.12 22.55 36.63
CA LYS A 435 -0.76 22.16 36.26
C LYS A 435 0.01 21.43 37.37
N ASP A 436 -0.22 21.76 38.65
CA ASP A 436 0.29 20.99 39.79
C ASP A 436 -0.29 19.56 39.78
N GLY A 437 -1.58 19.40 39.46
CA GLY A 437 -2.23 18.09 39.26
C GLY A 437 -1.66 17.29 38.09
N MET A 438 -1.48 17.93 36.92
CA MET A 438 -0.84 17.32 35.75
C MET A 438 0.60 16.86 36.05
N TRP A 439 1.37 17.66 36.79
CA TRP A 439 2.74 17.34 37.20
C TRP A 439 2.77 16.14 38.15
N ALA A 440 1.84 16.07 39.11
CA ALA A 440 1.69 14.93 40.00
C ALA A 440 1.32 13.64 39.26
N GLU A 441 0.44 13.71 38.26
CA GLU A 441 0.00 12.53 37.49
C GLU A 441 1.13 11.90 36.66
N ILE A 442 2.11 12.69 36.19
CA ILE A 442 3.32 12.17 35.53
C ILE A 442 4.44 11.79 36.52
N GLY A 443 4.15 11.78 37.82
CA GLY A 443 5.07 11.34 38.88
C GLY A 443 5.94 12.43 39.52
N GLY A 444 5.69 13.70 39.20
CA GLY A 444 6.39 14.85 39.78
C GLY A 444 5.91 15.19 41.19
N ARG A 445 6.82 15.68 42.03
CA ARG A 445 6.48 16.11 43.40
C ARG A 445 6.40 17.62 43.51
N HIS A 446 5.64 18.09 44.49
CA HIS A 446 5.53 19.51 44.79
C HIS A 446 6.90 20.10 45.17
N GLY A 447 7.36 21.09 44.40
CA GLY A 447 8.67 21.73 44.58
C GLY A 447 9.83 21.03 43.86
N GLU A 448 9.61 19.92 43.17
CA GLU A 448 10.57 19.32 42.24
C GLU A 448 10.32 19.86 40.82
N GLU A 449 11.35 20.41 40.18
CA GLU A 449 11.30 20.97 38.81
C GLU A 449 11.64 19.94 37.71
N GLU A 450 12.00 18.71 38.10
CA GLU A 450 12.39 17.63 37.20
C GLU A 450 11.73 16.30 37.59
N VAL A 451 11.25 15.54 36.60
CA VAL A 451 10.96 14.10 36.77
C VAL A 451 11.95 13.30 35.92
N LYS A 452 12.61 12.33 36.55
CA LYS A 452 13.46 11.37 35.86
C LYS A 452 12.64 10.14 35.49
N MET A 453 12.49 9.90 34.19
CA MET A 453 11.99 8.63 33.67
C MET A 453 12.84 7.50 34.20
N ARG A 454 12.18 6.48 34.75
CA ARG A 454 12.80 5.20 35.09
C ARG A 454 12.33 4.16 34.08
N ARG A 455 13.23 3.24 33.72
CA ARG A 455 12.90 2.09 32.86
C ARG A 455 11.74 1.30 33.46
N SER A 456 10.63 1.23 32.73
CA SER A 456 9.49 0.38 33.05
C SER A 456 9.70 -1.00 32.44
N SER A 457 9.52 -2.04 33.24
CA SER A 457 9.73 -3.44 32.84
C SER A 457 8.46 -4.29 33.00
N GLY A 458 7.28 -3.66 32.96
CA GLY A 458 6.04 -4.27 33.45
C GLY A 458 4.76 -3.96 32.65
N ARG A 459 4.88 -3.52 31.39
CA ARG A 459 3.71 -3.39 30.51
C ARG A 459 3.46 -4.69 29.74
N THR A 460 2.21 -5.18 29.77
CA THR A 460 1.79 -6.45 29.15
C THR A 460 1.14 -6.27 27.78
N THR A 461 0.96 -5.04 27.30
CA THR A 461 0.14 -4.73 26.10
C THR A 461 0.51 -5.55 24.85
N ASN A 462 1.81 -5.82 24.63
CA ASN A 462 2.27 -6.63 23.49
C ASN A 462 2.12 -8.15 23.75
N GLU A 463 2.25 -8.59 25.00
CA GLU A 463 1.99 -9.98 25.43
C GLU A 463 0.51 -10.34 25.27
N ASP A 464 -0.38 -9.36 25.52
CA ASP A 464 -1.83 -9.47 25.38
C ASP A 464 -2.31 -9.63 23.91
N VAL A 465 -1.47 -9.34 22.90
CA VAL A 465 -1.85 -9.38 21.46
C VAL A 465 -2.44 -10.73 21.05
N ALA A 466 -1.77 -11.82 21.43
CA ALA A 466 -2.20 -13.16 21.04
C ALA A 466 -3.55 -13.54 21.69
N PHE A 467 -3.80 -13.08 22.92
CA PHE A 467 -5.12 -13.23 23.56
C PHE A 467 -6.17 -12.39 22.82
N ASN A 468 -5.90 -11.10 22.60
CA ASN A 468 -6.87 -10.17 22.01
C ASN A 468 -7.31 -10.60 20.60
N MET A 469 -6.36 -10.99 19.75
CA MET A 469 -6.65 -11.52 18.42
C MET A 469 -7.53 -12.78 18.49
N ARG A 470 -7.21 -13.75 19.37
CA ARG A 470 -8.04 -14.97 19.55
C ARG A 470 -9.45 -14.65 20.04
N SER A 471 -9.58 -13.76 21.02
CA SER A 471 -10.86 -13.35 21.60
C SER A 471 -11.73 -12.56 20.61
N ALA A 472 -11.12 -11.87 19.65
CA ALA A 472 -11.80 -11.20 18.54
C ALA A 472 -12.10 -12.11 17.34
N GLY A 473 -11.64 -13.37 17.35
CA GLY A 473 -11.77 -14.30 16.22
C GLY A 473 -10.83 -14.01 15.03
N LEU A 474 -9.75 -13.27 15.27
CA LEU A 474 -8.75 -12.88 14.27
C LEU A 474 -7.55 -13.84 14.22
N ALA A 475 -7.02 -14.00 13.01
CA ALA A 475 -5.84 -14.79 12.71
C ALA A 475 -4.61 -14.25 13.46
N GLN A 476 -3.74 -15.17 13.91
CA GLN A 476 -2.50 -14.78 14.58
C GLN A 476 -1.47 -14.34 13.53
N PRO A 477 -0.78 -13.19 13.71
CA PRO A 477 0.30 -12.78 12.80
C PRO A 477 1.57 -13.60 13.00
N ARG A 478 1.74 -14.21 14.18
CA ARG A 478 2.86 -15.08 14.53
C ARG A 478 2.54 -16.53 14.13
N SER A 479 3.51 -17.20 13.50
CA SER A 479 3.42 -18.60 13.11
C SER A 479 4.08 -19.52 14.16
N GLU A 480 3.52 -20.72 14.34
CA GLU A 480 4.16 -21.82 15.10
C GLU A 480 5.11 -22.65 14.23
N ASP A 481 5.03 -22.50 12.90
CA ASP A 481 5.83 -23.21 11.89
C ASP A 481 6.34 -22.21 10.84
N PRO A 482 7.44 -21.47 11.13
CA PRO A 482 7.91 -20.36 10.30
C PRO A 482 8.38 -20.73 8.89
N GLU A 483 8.57 -22.02 8.58
CA GLU A 483 8.90 -22.51 7.23
C GLU A 483 7.65 -22.82 6.38
N LYS A 484 6.45 -22.82 6.98
CA LYS A 484 5.18 -23.12 6.29
C LYS A 484 4.18 -21.97 6.27
N GLN A 485 4.30 -21.03 7.21
CA GLN A 485 3.51 -19.81 7.26
C GLN A 485 4.40 -18.68 7.77
N ALA A 486 4.31 -17.53 7.12
CA ALA A 486 5.09 -16.35 7.44
C ALA A 486 4.93 -15.96 8.91
N ASN A 487 6.06 -15.76 9.59
CA ASN A 487 6.08 -15.37 10.99
C ASN A 487 6.25 -13.85 11.14
N THR A 488 5.17 -13.14 11.46
CA THR A 488 5.21 -11.70 11.76
C THR A 488 5.15 -11.46 13.27
N THR A 489 6.26 -11.00 13.85
CA THR A 489 6.37 -10.69 15.28
C THR A 489 5.98 -9.24 15.51
N TYR A 490 4.86 -9.01 16.19
CA TYR A 490 4.49 -7.68 16.67
C TYR A 490 5.51 -7.23 17.73
N LEU A 491 6.21 -6.14 17.44
CA LEU A 491 7.20 -5.54 18.33
C LEU A 491 6.52 -4.47 19.20
N PHE A 492 5.70 -3.63 18.59
CA PHE A 492 4.97 -2.54 19.22
C PHE A 492 3.53 -2.50 18.75
N VAL A 493 2.62 -2.14 19.65
CA VAL A 493 1.24 -1.78 19.32
C VAL A 493 0.93 -0.41 19.94
N SER A 494 0.21 0.44 19.23
CA SER A 494 -0.08 1.82 19.66
C SER A 494 -0.85 1.92 20.99
N ASN A 495 -1.58 0.88 21.39
CA ASN A 495 -2.15 0.77 22.75
C ASN A 495 -1.11 0.82 23.88
N ASP A 496 0.18 0.71 23.53
CA ASP A 496 1.31 0.79 24.45
C ASP A 496 1.85 2.24 24.61
N GLY A 497 1.40 3.19 23.79
CA GLY A 497 1.78 4.61 23.84
C GLY A 497 2.31 5.11 22.48
N PHE A 498 3.49 5.73 22.47
CA PHE A 498 4.16 6.18 21.25
C PHE A 498 5.65 5.80 21.26
N THR A 499 6.20 5.52 20.08
CA THR A 499 7.63 5.41 19.84
C THR A 499 7.94 5.76 18.37
N PRO A 500 8.99 6.54 18.07
CA PRO A 500 9.37 6.90 16.71
C PRO A 500 10.21 5.83 15.99
N ASN A 501 10.68 4.79 16.71
CA ASN A 501 11.63 3.79 16.19
C ASN A 501 11.60 2.42 16.90
N TYR A 502 10.64 2.18 17.81
CA TYR A 502 10.53 1.04 18.73
C TYR A 502 11.69 0.82 19.73
N MET A 503 12.95 0.82 19.28
CA MET A 503 14.10 0.56 20.15
C MET A 503 14.32 1.61 21.24
N SER A 504 13.76 2.81 21.08
CA SER A 504 13.67 3.80 22.15
C SER A 504 12.22 4.24 22.37
N ARG A 505 11.58 3.68 23.41
CA ARG A 505 11.05 4.60 24.43
C ARG A 505 12.26 5.37 25.00
N PRO A 506 12.15 6.65 25.38
CA PRO A 506 13.25 7.33 26.05
C PRO A 506 13.60 6.61 27.36
N GLU A 507 14.55 5.67 27.34
CA GLU A 507 14.81 4.78 28.49
C GLU A 507 15.36 5.57 29.70
N GLU A 508 16.06 6.67 29.41
CA GLU A 508 16.49 7.69 30.36
C GLU A 508 16.18 9.07 29.77
N ALA A 509 15.20 9.77 30.34
CA ALA A 509 14.91 11.17 30.04
C ALA A 509 14.52 11.92 31.31
N THR A 510 14.98 13.16 31.41
CA THR A 510 14.51 14.10 32.43
C THR A 510 13.53 15.06 31.76
N ILE A 511 12.29 15.13 32.26
CA ILE A 511 11.35 16.17 31.87
C ILE A 511 11.47 17.34 32.85
N SER A 512 11.65 18.56 32.34
CA SER A 512 11.64 19.78 33.15
C SER A 512 10.24 20.37 33.22
N ARG A 513 9.77 20.69 34.43
CA ARG A 513 8.46 21.29 34.66
C ARG A 513 8.34 22.63 33.94
N ASN A 514 9.26 23.55 34.22
CA ASN A 514 9.24 24.89 33.66
C ASN A 514 9.35 24.86 32.12
N ASP A 515 10.21 23.99 31.58
CA ASP A 515 10.43 23.93 30.13
C ASP A 515 9.25 23.31 29.35
N CYS A 516 8.66 22.23 29.88
CA CYS A 516 7.63 21.47 29.19
C CYS A 516 6.19 21.87 29.54
N MET A 517 5.91 22.14 30.82
CA MET A 517 4.55 22.41 31.34
C MET A 517 4.31 23.89 31.62
N GLY A 518 5.36 24.63 31.98
CA GLY A 518 5.29 26.01 32.47
C GLY A 518 4.63 26.12 33.86
N SER A 519 4.75 27.29 34.48
CA SER A 519 4.22 27.59 35.83
C SER A 519 3.05 28.57 35.83
N GLU A 520 2.89 29.36 34.76
CA GLU A 520 1.83 30.35 34.59
C GLU A 520 0.52 29.74 34.04
N THR A 521 -0.59 30.48 34.17
CA THR A 521 -1.89 30.11 33.60
C THR A 521 -1.86 30.24 32.08
N GLU A 522 -2.15 29.16 31.37
CA GLU A 522 -2.10 29.10 29.90
C GLU A 522 -3.32 28.37 29.32
N THR A 523 -3.60 28.50 28.03
CA THR A 523 -4.63 27.65 27.41
C THR A 523 -4.13 26.21 27.27
N ALA A 524 -5.03 25.23 27.42
CA ALA A 524 -4.73 23.83 27.17
C ALA A 524 -4.24 23.60 25.73
N TRP A 525 -4.72 24.41 24.78
CA TRP A 525 -4.26 24.39 23.40
C TRP A 525 -2.79 24.83 23.23
N ALA A 526 -2.35 25.86 23.96
CA ALA A 526 -0.96 26.30 23.94
C ALA A 526 -0.02 25.22 24.51
N VAL A 527 -0.40 24.59 25.63
CA VAL A 527 0.38 23.48 26.20
C VAL A 527 0.36 22.26 25.27
N PHE A 528 -0.78 21.94 24.64
CA PHE A 528 -0.88 20.87 23.65
C PHE A 528 0.05 21.11 22.47
N ARG A 529 -0.01 22.29 21.84
CA ARG A 529 0.90 22.68 20.74
C ARG A 529 2.37 22.59 21.14
N ARG A 530 2.71 23.06 22.35
CA ARG A 530 4.07 22.98 22.89
C ARG A 530 4.57 21.54 22.93
N LEU A 531 3.79 20.63 23.52
CA LEU A 531 4.17 19.22 23.63
C LEU A 531 4.10 18.49 22.27
N ALA A 532 3.16 18.85 21.40
CA ALA A 532 2.91 18.18 20.13
C ALA A 532 3.93 18.54 19.03
N ALA A 533 4.34 19.80 18.91
CA ALA A 533 5.19 20.23 17.79
C ALA A 533 6.40 21.10 18.17
N GLU A 534 6.28 21.97 19.18
CA GLU A 534 7.35 22.94 19.50
C GLU A 534 8.49 22.32 20.33
N LYS A 535 8.13 21.37 21.22
CA LYS A 535 9.05 20.60 22.08
C LYS A 535 8.68 19.11 22.03
N PRO A 536 8.94 18.43 20.90
CA PRO A 536 8.51 17.04 20.71
C PRO A 536 9.00 16.09 21.81
N HIS A 537 10.22 16.28 22.31
CA HIS A 537 10.81 15.50 23.40
C HIS A 537 10.02 15.59 24.73
N CYS A 538 9.44 16.76 25.04
CA CYS A 538 8.57 16.93 26.21
C CYS A 538 7.30 16.07 26.08
N GLY A 539 6.67 16.08 24.89
CA GLY A 539 5.48 15.26 24.63
C GLY A 539 5.77 13.77 24.68
N ASP A 540 6.93 13.33 24.17
CA ASP A 540 7.37 11.92 24.24
C ASP A 540 7.57 11.48 25.71
N ALA A 541 8.22 12.32 26.52
CA ALA A 541 8.42 12.06 27.93
C ALA A 541 7.09 11.99 28.71
N VAL A 542 6.14 12.89 28.44
CA VAL A 542 4.78 12.83 29.01
C VAL A 542 4.08 11.51 28.64
N ILE A 543 4.06 11.14 27.35
CA ILE A 543 3.42 9.88 26.91
C ILE A 543 4.08 8.67 27.59
N ALA A 544 5.41 8.62 27.62
CA ALA A 544 6.11 7.49 28.21
C ALA A 544 5.92 7.42 29.74
N LEU A 545 5.86 8.56 30.47
CA LEU A 545 5.59 8.58 31.91
C LEU A 545 4.17 8.07 32.21
N LEU A 546 3.17 8.58 31.49
CA LEU A 546 1.77 8.18 31.64
C LEU A 546 1.56 6.71 31.28
N ALA A 547 2.08 6.26 30.13
CA ALA A 547 1.98 4.86 29.73
C ALA A 547 2.63 3.94 30.78
N ASN A 548 3.82 4.29 31.29
CA ASN A 548 4.52 3.48 32.29
C ASN A 548 3.82 3.45 33.67
N ALA A 549 2.82 4.30 33.93
CA ALA A 549 2.03 4.29 35.16
C ALA A 549 0.90 3.23 35.17
N ALA A 550 0.62 2.57 34.05
CA ALA A 550 -0.37 1.50 33.93
C ALA A 550 0.25 0.24 33.27
N PRO A 551 -0.19 -0.98 33.63
CA PRO A 551 0.34 -2.22 33.04
C PRO A 551 -0.10 -2.44 31.59
N ASN A 552 -1.30 -1.98 31.21
CA ASN A 552 -1.82 -2.08 29.86
C ASN A 552 -2.84 -0.98 29.56
N GLY A 553 -3.25 -0.87 28.30
CA GLY A 553 -4.21 0.13 27.83
C GLY A 553 -3.73 1.58 27.97
N LEU A 554 -4.67 2.50 27.72
CA LEU A 554 -4.45 3.95 27.64
C LEU A 554 -5.41 4.75 28.55
N SER A 555 -6.10 4.10 29.51
CA SER A 555 -7.10 4.74 30.39
C SER A 555 -6.64 6.04 31.06
N ILE A 556 -5.37 6.13 31.45
CA ILE A 556 -4.78 7.33 32.09
C ILE A 556 -4.79 8.58 31.20
N PHE A 557 -4.73 8.42 29.87
CA PHE A 557 -4.79 9.52 28.91
C PHE A 557 -6.21 10.07 28.72
N LEU A 558 -7.24 9.29 29.09
CA LEU A 558 -8.62 9.59 28.72
C LEU A 558 -9.28 10.57 29.70
N PRO A 559 -10.19 11.44 29.22
CA PRO A 559 -11.10 12.18 30.08
C PRO A 559 -11.97 11.23 30.92
N PRO A 560 -12.44 11.63 32.12
CA PRO A 560 -13.29 10.78 32.95
C PRO A 560 -14.60 10.39 32.22
N PRO A 561 -15.24 9.25 32.56
CA PRO A 561 -16.51 8.86 31.97
C PRO A 561 -17.63 9.87 32.28
N SER A 562 -18.27 10.41 31.23
CA SER A 562 -19.44 11.28 31.36
C SER A 562 -20.72 10.45 31.47
N PRO A 563 -21.58 10.68 32.49
CA PRO A 563 -22.78 9.85 32.73
C PRO A 563 -23.96 10.12 31.78
N SER A 564 -23.88 11.09 30.85
CA SER A 564 -25.05 11.64 30.16
C SER A 564 -24.86 12.01 28.69
N SER A 565 -23.80 11.58 28.01
CA SER A 565 -23.51 11.97 26.62
C SER A 565 -23.51 10.78 25.66
N SER A 566 -24.43 10.82 24.70
CA SER A 566 -24.44 9.94 23.53
C SER A 566 -23.15 10.06 22.70
N SER A 567 -22.83 9.05 21.91
CA SER A 567 -21.79 9.12 20.88
C SER A 567 -22.27 9.78 19.57
N SER A 568 -23.59 10.00 19.43
CA SER A 568 -24.21 10.63 18.24
C SER A 568 -23.73 12.03 17.94
N ASP A 569 -23.17 12.73 18.93
CA ASP A 569 -22.95 14.18 18.88
C ASP A 569 -21.47 14.52 18.56
N ILE A 570 -20.75 13.56 18.00
CA ILE A 570 -19.31 13.65 17.69
C ILE A 570 -19.11 13.73 16.17
N PRO A 571 -18.29 14.67 15.66
CA PRO A 571 -17.92 14.70 14.25
C PRO A 571 -17.24 13.39 13.83
N MET A 572 -17.76 12.74 12.79
CA MET A 572 -17.20 11.51 12.23
C MET A 572 -16.74 11.75 10.78
N PRO A 573 -15.47 11.42 10.43
CA PRO A 573 -14.45 10.83 11.28
C PRO A 573 -13.92 11.78 12.37
N ALA A 574 -13.66 11.23 13.56
CA ALA A 574 -12.99 11.96 14.63
C ALA A 574 -11.53 12.24 14.24
N VAL A 575 -11.21 13.52 14.06
CA VAL A 575 -9.95 13.98 13.46
C VAL A 575 -9.55 15.33 14.07
N LEU A 576 -8.26 15.54 14.32
CA LEU A 576 -7.73 16.86 14.67
C LEU A 576 -7.44 17.66 13.38
N PRO A 577 -7.37 19.00 13.42
CA PRO A 577 -6.95 19.79 12.28
C PRO A 577 -5.70 19.22 11.59
N LEU A 578 -5.71 19.20 10.25
CA LEU A 578 -4.60 18.67 9.45
C LEU A 578 -3.36 19.56 9.63
N ILE A 579 -3.53 20.86 9.41
CA ILE A 579 -2.59 21.91 9.84
C ILE A 579 -2.95 22.34 11.26
N MET A 580 -1.95 22.52 12.13
CA MET A 580 -2.13 22.92 13.53
C MET A 580 -2.50 24.41 13.64
N PRO A 581 -3.74 24.80 13.99
CA PRO A 581 -4.13 26.20 14.08
C PRO A 581 -3.50 26.91 15.30
N SER A 582 -3.32 28.23 15.17
CA SER A 582 -2.80 29.07 16.26
C SER A 582 -3.73 29.08 17.48
N SER A 583 -5.04 29.16 17.24
CA SER A 583 -6.13 29.10 18.22
C SER A 583 -6.81 27.72 18.24
N PRO A 584 -7.42 27.31 19.37
CA PRO A 584 -8.10 26.01 19.45
C PRO A 584 -9.30 25.90 18.51
N PRO A 585 -9.56 24.71 17.92
CA PRO A 585 -10.87 24.38 17.39
C PRO A 585 -11.90 24.26 18.52
N PRO A 586 -13.22 24.31 18.23
CA PRO A 586 -14.26 24.06 19.23
C PRO A 586 -14.07 22.71 19.92
N LEU A 587 -14.21 22.66 21.25
CA LEU A 587 -14.13 21.41 21.99
C LEU A 587 -15.33 20.51 21.68
N PRO A 588 -15.13 19.18 21.54
CA PRO A 588 -16.23 18.24 21.38
C PRO A 588 -17.07 18.17 22.66
N GLN A 589 -18.38 18.02 22.53
CA GLN A 589 -19.31 17.91 23.67
C GLN A 589 -19.02 16.67 24.54
N ASN A 590 -18.52 15.59 23.91
CA ASN A 590 -18.11 14.35 24.56
C ASN A 590 -16.62 14.10 24.31
N SER A 591 -15.76 14.79 25.07
CA SER A 591 -14.29 14.68 24.96
C SER A 591 -13.78 13.25 25.10
N ARG A 592 -14.40 12.41 25.95
CA ARG A 592 -13.96 11.01 26.13
C ARG A 592 -14.20 10.19 24.87
N ALA A 593 -15.41 10.19 24.33
CA ALA A 593 -15.70 9.40 23.13
C ALA A 593 -15.03 9.96 21.87
N PHE A 594 -14.79 11.27 21.77
CA PHE A 594 -13.94 11.83 20.72
C PHE A 594 -12.49 11.35 20.86
N ALA A 595 -11.91 11.39 22.07
CA ALA A 595 -10.56 10.87 22.33
C ALA A 595 -10.43 9.38 21.98
N LEU A 596 -11.41 8.55 22.37
CA LEU A 596 -11.45 7.12 22.05
C LEU A 596 -11.44 6.87 20.53
N ARG A 597 -12.32 7.57 19.79
CA ARG A 597 -12.42 7.45 18.33
C ARG A 597 -11.16 7.99 17.63
N LEU A 598 -10.55 9.05 18.14
CA LEU A 598 -9.33 9.67 17.63
C LEU A 598 -8.09 8.78 17.84
N ILE A 599 -7.88 8.28 19.06
CA ILE A 599 -6.75 7.38 19.41
C ILE A 599 -6.81 6.11 18.57
N HIS A 600 -8.00 5.52 18.40
CA HIS A 600 -8.16 4.31 17.61
C HIS A 600 -8.11 4.55 16.09
N ARG A 601 -8.50 5.74 15.58
CA ARG A 601 -8.32 6.10 14.16
C ARG A 601 -6.86 5.96 13.71
N TYR A 602 -5.91 6.35 14.56
CA TYR A 602 -4.47 6.19 14.31
C TYR A 602 -3.88 5.03 15.10
N ALA A 603 -4.62 3.93 15.29
CA ALA A 603 -4.02 2.70 15.77
C ALA A 603 -2.99 2.19 14.75
N TYR A 604 -1.84 1.70 15.21
CA TYR A 604 -0.80 1.11 14.35
C TYR A 604 0.02 0.07 15.11
N THR A 605 0.71 -0.77 14.34
CA THR A 605 1.65 -1.78 14.83
C THR A 605 3.03 -1.53 14.21
N ILE A 606 4.11 -1.76 14.95
CA ILE A 606 5.44 -1.98 14.38
C ILE A 606 5.76 -3.47 14.54
N ALA A 607 6.18 -4.12 13.47
CA ALA A 607 6.49 -5.54 13.48
C ALA A 607 7.77 -5.89 12.71
N GLU A 608 8.30 -7.05 13.04
CA GLU A 608 9.35 -7.72 12.27
C GLU A 608 8.72 -8.85 11.44
N THR A 609 9.30 -9.15 10.29
CA THR A 609 8.96 -10.30 9.45
C THR A 609 10.24 -10.70 8.73
N PRO A 610 10.61 -11.99 8.68
CA PRO A 610 11.78 -12.44 7.93
C PRO A 610 11.72 -11.93 6.48
N SER A 611 12.62 -11.01 6.15
CA SER A 611 12.65 -10.36 4.84
C SER A 611 14.07 -10.18 4.35
N GLU A 612 14.28 -10.39 3.06
CA GLU A 612 15.57 -10.22 2.40
C GLU A 612 15.43 -9.26 1.21
N PHE A 613 16.43 -8.39 1.04
CA PHE A 613 16.52 -7.41 -0.04
C PHE A 613 17.88 -7.58 -0.72
N PHE A 614 17.88 -7.71 -2.03
CA PHE A 614 19.09 -7.79 -2.84
C PHE A 614 19.01 -6.77 -3.97
N GLY A 615 20.01 -5.88 -4.06
CA GLY A 615 20.32 -5.14 -5.29
C GLY A 615 21.25 -6.00 -6.14
N VAL A 616 20.92 -6.17 -7.42
CA VAL A 616 21.54 -7.17 -8.30
C VAL A 616 22.16 -6.47 -9.51
N GLU A 617 23.48 -6.35 -9.55
CA GLU A 617 24.19 -5.65 -10.64
C GLU A 617 24.60 -6.60 -11.80
N THR A 618 24.69 -7.91 -11.54
CA THR A 618 24.96 -8.94 -12.56
C THR A 618 24.15 -10.21 -12.33
N GLY A 619 23.95 -11.01 -13.38
CA GLY A 619 23.27 -12.31 -13.26
C GLY A 619 23.99 -13.32 -12.34
N GLU A 620 25.33 -13.26 -12.29
CA GLU A 620 26.11 -14.09 -11.35
C GLU A 620 25.88 -13.68 -9.89
N GLN A 621 25.83 -12.36 -9.60
CA GLN A 621 25.42 -11.86 -8.29
C GLN A 621 24.00 -12.30 -7.95
N ALA A 622 23.06 -12.23 -8.91
CA ALA A 622 21.67 -12.65 -8.75
C ALA A 622 21.61 -14.09 -8.22
N MET A 623 22.23 -15.02 -8.94
CA MET A 623 22.22 -16.44 -8.58
C MET A 623 22.97 -16.73 -7.27
N TRP A 624 23.99 -15.93 -6.94
CA TRP A 624 24.66 -16.02 -5.64
C TRP A 624 23.72 -15.61 -4.50
N TYR A 625 23.16 -14.39 -4.52
CA TYR A 625 22.21 -13.91 -3.50
C TYR A 625 20.99 -14.84 -3.36
N LEU A 626 20.40 -15.25 -4.49
CA LEU A 626 19.22 -16.12 -4.52
C LEU A 626 19.49 -17.55 -3.99
N SER A 627 20.76 -17.95 -3.86
CA SER A 627 21.15 -19.21 -3.20
C SER A 627 21.25 -19.09 -1.67
N TRP A 628 21.24 -17.87 -1.12
CA TRP A 628 21.28 -17.58 0.32
C TRP A 628 19.89 -17.38 0.92
N VAL A 629 18.84 -17.31 0.09
CA VAL A 629 17.44 -17.14 0.53
C VAL A 629 17.05 -18.24 1.52
N ARG A 630 16.75 -17.83 2.75
CA ARG A 630 16.51 -18.77 3.86
C ARG A 630 15.13 -19.44 3.76
N PRO A 631 14.95 -20.64 4.33
CA PRO A 631 13.65 -21.33 4.35
C PRO A 631 12.53 -20.55 5.05
N ASP A 632 12.87 -19.71 6.03
CA ASP A 632 11.94 -18.88 6.79
C ASP A 632 11.72 -17.48 6.17
N THR A 633 12.43 -17.11 5.10
CA THR A 633 12.23 -15.83 4.41
C THR A 633 10.80 -15.77 3.88
N ALA A 634 10.05 -14.76 4.31
CA ALA A 634 8.64 -14.60 4.00
C ALA A 634 8.38 -13.49 2.98
N LEU A 635 9.18 -12.41 3.02
CA LEU A 635 9.20 -11.33 2.03
C LEU A 635 10.56 -11.30 1.33
N LEU A 636 10.56 -11.17 0.01
CA LEU A 636 11.78 -11.06 -0.78
C LEU A 636 11.68 -9.87 -1.73
N CYS A 637 12.76 -9.11 -1.89
CA CYS A 637 12.89 -8.03 -2.85
C CYS A 637 14.16 -8.26 -3.68
N VAL A 638 14.07 -8.20 -5.01
CA VAL A 638 15.18 -8.50 -5.93
C VAL A 638 15.26 -7.37 -6.95
N ASN A 639 15.85 -6.25 -6.54
CA ASN A 639 15.92 -5.02 -7.33
C ASN A 639 16.96 -5.18 -8.47
N ASP A 640 16.52 -5.01 -9.72
CA ASP A 640 17.29 -5.31 -10.93
C ASP A 640 18.26 -4.18 -11.34
N ASP A 641 19.15 -3.76 -10.45
CA ASP A 641 20.23 -2.79 -10.79
C ASP A 641 21.26 -3.35 -11.83
N LEU A 642 20.90 -4.33 -12.67
CA LEU A 642 21.75 -4.96 -13.68
C LEU A 642 22.36 -3.88 -14.57
N ALA A 643 23.68 -3.98 -14.78
CA ALA A 643 24.41 -3.04 -15.62
C ALA A 643 23.85 -3.00 -17.05
N ASP A 644 23.79 -1.79 -17.63
CA ASP A 644 23.23 -1.51 -18.97
C ASP A 644 24.18 -1.96 -20.11
N ASP A 645 24.66 -3.19 -20.04
CA ASP A 645 25.36 -3.88 -21.12
C ASP A 645 24.59 -5.13 -21.59
N ALA A 646 24.66 -5.41 -22.89
CA ALA A 646 23.85 -6.45 -23.50
C ALA A 646 24.15 -7.86 -22.96
N TRP A 647 25.33 -8.11 -22.39
CA TRP A 647 25.68 -9.41 -21.83
C TRP A 647 25.03 -9.60 -20.46
N ASN A 648 25.23 -8.67 -19.53
CA ASN A 648 24.63 -8.73 -18.20
C ASN A 648 23.09 -8.67 -18.26
N VAL A 649 22.52 -7.83 -19.11
CA VAL A 649 21.06 -7.81 -19.33
C VAL A 649 20.57 -9.16 -19.84
N THR A 650 21.17 -9.74 -20.89
CA THR A 650 20.68 -11.00 -21.47
C THR A 650 20.84 -12.19 -20.52
N GLN A 651 22.01 -12.35 -19.89
CA GLN A 651 22.26 -13.45 -18.96
C GLN A 651 21.48 -13.28 -17.65
N GLY A 652 21.45 -12.08 -17.08
CA GLY A 652 20.71 -11.75 -15.87
C GLY A 652 19.20 -11.97 -16.04
N SER A 653 18.61 -11.48 -17.13
CA SER A 653 17.20 -11.75 -17.48
C SER A 653 16.89 -13.25 -17.46
N ALA A 654 17.71 -14.04 -18.17
CA ALA A 654 17.48 -15.48 -18.32
C ALA A 654 17.63 -16.23 -16.98
N GLN A 655 18.59 -15.82 -16.14
CA GLN A 655 18.84 -16.42 -14.83
C GLN A 655 17.74 -16.05 -13.82
N LEU A 656 17.33 -14.78 -13.76
CA LEU A 656 16.20 -14.33 -12.94
C LEU A 656 14.91 -15.05 -13.34
N GLN A 657 14.55 -15.05 -14.63
CA GLN A 657 13.36 -15.75 -15.14
C GLN A 657 13.40 -17.26 -14.87
N GLN A 658 14.57 -17.91 -15.03
CA GLN A 658 14.73 -19.33 -14.69
C GLN A 658 14.49 -19.57 -13.19
N TRP A 659 15.02 -18.72 -12.32
CA TRP A 659 14.82 -18.84 -10.88
C TRP A 659 13.35 -18.57 -10.50
N PHE A 660 12.73 -17.50 -11.02
CA PHE A 660 11.32 -17.18 -10.78
C PHE A 660 10.39 -18.33 -11.22
N GLN A 661 10.58 -18.86 -12.42
CA GLN A 661 9.82 -20.01 -12.94
C GLN A 661 10.06 -21.30 -12.12
N SER A 662 11.20 -21.44 -11.43
CA SER A 662 11.44 -22.55 -10.51
C SER A 662 10.69 -22.42 -9.17
N LYS A 663 10.41 -21.19 -8.71
CA LYS A 663 9.73 -20.90 -7.45
C LYS A 663 8.20 -20.82 -7.59
N TRP A 664 7.75 -20.27 -8.71
CA TRP A 664 6.33 -20.07 -9.05
C TRP A 664 6.05 -20.58 -10.47
N PRO A 665 6.05 -21.91 -10.68
CA PRO A 665 5.92 -22.49 -12.02
C PRO A 665 4.50 -22.39 -12.59
N ASP A 666 3.50 -22.32 -11.73
CA ASP A 666 2.08 -22.37 -12.07
C ASP A 666 1.60 -21.02 -12.64
N LYS A 667 1.00 -21.05 -13.83
CA LYS A 667 0.40 -19.87 -14.46
C LYS A 667 -0.90 -19.46 -13.77
N LEU A 668 -1.15 -18.15 -13.69
CA LEU A 668 -2.48 -17.60 -13.39
C LEU A 668 -3.42 -17.80 -14.59
N ALA A 669 -4.72 -17.99 -14.37
CA ALA A 669 -5.70 -18.27 -15.43
C ALA A 669 -5.86 -17.19 -16.53
N TYR A 670 -5.40 -15.97 -16.24
CA TYR A 670 -5.35 -14.82 -17.17
C TYR A 670 -3.96 -14.60 -17.80
N GLU A 671 -3.03 -15.54 -17.66
CA GLU A 671 -1.82 -15.56 -18.49
C GLU A 671 -2.07 -16.17 -19.88
N ILE A 672 -1.48 -15.54 -20.89
CA ILE A 672 -1.59 -15.88 -22.32
C ILE A 672 -0.75 -17.13 -22.70
#